data_AF-I7ZS90-F1
#
_entry.id   AF-I7ZS90-F1
#
_cell.length_a   1.000
_cell.length_b   1.000
_cell.length_c   1.000
_cell.angle_alpha   90.00
_cell.angle_beta   90.00
_cell.angle_gamma   90.00
#
_symmetry.space_group_name_H-M   'P 1'
#
loop_
_entity.id
_entity.type
_entity.pdbx_description
1 polymer ?
#
loop_
_entity_poly.entity_id
_entity_poly.type
_entity_poly.pdbx_seq_one_letter_code
_entity_poly.pdbx_strand_id
1 'polypeptide(L)'
;MQALSSSEQDWLYQKQYEGAQSKELDQLMGMIGLESIKAKFLNIKSQVDAAFRQNIDFKADRFGSVLLGNPGTGKTTVARIYAKFLTAMGIIPGSFITETTGSRLANGGVSDCEKQLSKILNNGGGVLFIDEAYQLAQNNGPGSQVLDYLLAEVENLTGKVVVVLAGYRRQMEKFFAHNPGLPSRFPHEFIFEDYTEQELLRILEYQINKKFRHNMKVEGGMNGLYCRIVARRIGRQRGHEGFGNARTVENVLARITARQAARLACERRNKAPNQPPIDDFLLTKQDLLGPEPNKALQHCSAWERLQNMIGLTSVKNTVHALLDSIQSNYERELNEKPLVEFTLNRVFLGSPGTGKTTVAKLYGQILVDLGYLSNGEVIVKNPADFIGSVIGGSEQNTKGILASTLGKVLVIDEAYGLFGGGTRDRSGSNTNQFKTAVVDTIVAEVQSVPGDDRCVLLLGYEDQMKEMFQNVNPGLSRRFAIDDAFVFEDFSDIELRQILDLKLKDQGFITSDKGAKVAIEILARARSRPHFGNAGEIDILLNGAKVRQQQRRSAKIGNPGIDYLEPQDLDPEYDRGEREEINVRMLFQDTIGCEAIINKLEDYRLTVKNLRELEIDPRQHVPFNFLFRGPPGTGKTSTARKMGQVYYDLGLLSSAEVIESSATDLVGQYIGHTGPKTQELLEKSLGKVLLIDEAYRLAEGQFAKEAMDEIVDCITKPNFFQKLIIILAGYDQDINRLMNINPGLTSRFPEELEFASITPDACIKLLTKLLQKQKSDFGLKINRFDLDALESPRPEFTKKLRSRFTRLTQTANWANARDIQTISKAIFGVAIKSMRDKKIAICEDLVISSRSAAHYASANHNIKPACSV
;
A
#
# COMPACT_ATOMS: atom_id res chain seq x y z
N MET A 1 32.81 47.33 -7.63
CA MET A 1 33.60 47.57 -6.40
C MET A 1 32.91 46.83 -5.27
N GLN A 2 33.64 45.96 -4.56
CA GLN A 2 33.11 45.09 -3.51
C GLN A 2 32.75 45.90 -2.27
N ALA A 3 31.65 45.55 -1.60
CA ALA A 3 31.44 45.93 -0.21
C ALA A 3 32.31 45.01 0.65
N LEU A 4 33.33 45.58 1.31
CA LEU A 4 34.15 44.91 2.33
C LEU A 4 33.23 44.45 3.46
N SER A 5 33.49 43.28 4.05
CA SER A 5 32.69 42.82 5.20
C SER A 5 32.92 43.70 6.42
N SER A 6 32.00 43.71 7.39
CA SER A 6 32.13 44.53 8.60
C SER A 6 33.43 44.28 9.36
N SER A 7 33.82 43.02 9.52
CA SER A 7 35.06 42.62 10.19
C SER A 7 36.29 43.01 9.38
N GLU A 8 36.21 42.98 8.04
CA GLU A 8 37.30 43.42 7.17
C GLU A 8 37.49 44.94 7.25
N GLN A 9 36.40 45.70 7.34
CA GLN A 9 36.44 47.14 7.58
C GLN A 9 37.03 47.48 8.95
N ASP A 10 36.63 46.78 10.01
CA ASP A 10 37.18 46.95 11.36
C ASP A 10 38.69 46.62 11.39
N TRP A 11 39.10 45.54 10.75
CA TRP A 11 40.53 45.20 10.65
C TRP A 11 41.35 46.22 9.86
N LEU A 12 40.79 46.75 8.77
CA LEU A 12 41.41 47.87 8.03
C LEU A 12 41.53 49.12 8.89
N TYR A 13 40.52 49.42 9.71
CA TYR A 13 40.57 50.52 10.67
C TYR A 13 41.69 50.31 11.71
N GLN A 14 41.77 49.13 12.34
CA GLN A 14 42.84 48.81 13.30
C GLN A 14 44.24 48.90 12.67
N LYS A 15 44.39 48.50 11.40
CA LYS A 15 45.65 48.67 10.66
C LYS A 15 46.02 50.13 10.42
N GLN A 16 45.06 50.93 9.98
CA GLN A 16 45.30 52.32 9.59
C GLN A 16 45.51 53.24 10.80
N TYR A 17 44.74 53.05 11.87
CA TYR A 17 44.70 53.98 13.00
C TYR A 17 45.40 53.46 14.25
N GLU A 18 45.42 52.14 14.50
CA GLU A 18 46.08 51.55 15.67
C GLU A 18 47.45 50.92 15.35
N GLY A 19 47.84 50.89 14.08
CA GLY A 19 49.10 50.30 13.62
C GLY A 19 49.17 48.78 13.78
N ALA A 20 48.02 48.10 13.92
CA ALA A 20 47.97 46.65 14.13
C ALA A 20 48.54 45.87 12.94
N GLN A 21 49.29 44.80 13.20
CA GLN A 21 49.85 43.92 12.16
C GLN A 21 49.67 42.45 12.56
N SER A 22 49.05 41.65 11.68
CA SER A 22 49.00 40.19 11.80
C SER A 22 48.78 39.57 10.42
N LYS A 23 49.68 38.66 10.02
CA LYS A 23 49.58 37.94 8.73
C LYS A 23 48.42 36.96 8.72
N GLU A 24 48.08 36.43 9.90
CA GLU A 24 47.05 35.43 10.12
C GLU A 24 45.66 36.05 9.98
N LEU A 25 45.45 37.24 10.55
CA LEU A 25 44.22 38.00 10.35
C LEU A 25 44.06 38.46 8.90
N ASP A 26 45.15 38.85 8.23
CA ASP A 26 45.10 39.17 6.79
C ASP A 26 44.67 37.98 5.94
N GLN A 27 45.22 36.81 6.23
CA GLN A 27 44.82 35.57 5.57
C GLN A 27 43.35 35.24 5.84
N LEU A 28 42.88 35.40 7.08
CA LEU A 28 41.48 35.14 7.44
C LEU A 28 40.51 36.11 6.77
N MET A 29 40.83 37.41 6.76
CA MET A 29 39.98 38.44 6.15
C MET A 29 39.82 38.23 4.64
N GLY A 30 40.87 37.76 3.95
CA GLY A 30 40.83 37.41 2.54
C GLY A 30 40.03 36.13 2.21
N MET A 31 39.58 35.35 3.20
CA MET A 31 38.71 34.20 2.96
C MET A 31 37.28 34.65 2.59
N ILE A 32 36.65 33.90 1.68
CA ILE A 32 35.27 34.16 1.24
C ILE A 32 34.30 33.82 2.39
N GLY A 33 33.43 34.76 2.74
CA GLY A 33 32.42 34.61 3.80
C GLY A 33 33.01 34.59 5.20
N LEU A 34 32.47 33.73 6.07
CA LEU A 34 32.95 33.48 7.44
C LEU A 34 32.91 34.72 8.37
N GLU A 35 31.93 35.59 8.21
CA GLU A 35 31.85 36.85 8.96
C GLU A 35 31.79 36.66 10.48
N SER A 36 30.99 35.69 10.95
CA SER A 36 30.91 35.32 12.36
C SER A 36 32.27 34.89 12.95
N ILE A 37 33.06 34.18 12.14
CA ILE A 37 34.40 33.71 12.51
C ILE A 37 35.39 34.87 12.54
N LYS A 38 35.38 35.73 11.50
CA LYS A 38 36.22 36.92 11.40
C LYS A 38 36.02 37.83 12.62
N ALA A 39 34.76 38.10 12.98
CA ALA A 39 34.41 38.88 14.16
C ALA A 39 34.92 38.21 15.46
N LYS A 40 34.81 36.88 15.58
CA LYS A 40 35.29 36.14 16.77
C LYS A 40 36.81 36.24 16.95
N PHE A 41 37.59 36.19 15.87
CA PHE A 41 39.04 36.39 15.91
C PHE A 41 39.40 37.80 16.37
N LEU A 42 38.72 38.82 15.84
CA LEU A 42 38.92 40.21 16.29
C LEU A 42 38.57 40.38 17.76
N ASN A 43 37.49 39.76 18.24
CA ASN A 43 37.12 39.78 19.66
C ASN A 43 38.19 39.13 20.55
N ILE A 44 38.74 37.98 20.15
CA ILE A 44 39.83 37.33 20.91
C ILE A 44 41.07 38.22 20.92
N LYS A 45 41.43 38.81 19.77
CA LYS A 45 42.53 39.78 19.71
C LYS A 45 42.31 40.93 20.68
N SER A 46 41.15 41.56 20.66
CA SER A 46 40.82 42.67 21.56
C SER A 46 40.89 42.28 23.04
N GLN A 47 40.48 41.06 23.39
CA GLN A 47 40.61 40.52 24.76
C GLN A 47 42.08 40.36 25.17
N VAL A 48 42.92 39.81 24.29
CA VAL A 48 44.35 39.61 24.55
C VAL A 48 45.09 40.94 24.61
N ASP A 49 44.81 41.85 23.68
CA ASP A 49 45.37 43.21 23.66
C ASP A 49 45.00 43.97 24.95
N ALA A 50 43.77 43.83 25.43
CA ALA A 50 43.33 44.42 26.68
C ALA A 50 44.06 43.80 27.90
N ALA A 51 44.16 42.47 27.97
CA ALA A 51 44.89 41.77 29.03
C ALA A 51 46.37 42.18 29.06
N PHE A 52 47.00 42.30 27.89
CA PHE A 52 48.38 42.76 27.76
C PHE A 52 48.54 44.20 28.27
N ARG A 53 47.64 45.13 27.90
CA ARG A 53 47.65 46.52 28.41
C ARG A 53 47.39 46.60 29.91
N GLN A 54 46.61 45.68 30.46
CA GLN A 54 46.30 45.57 31.89
C GLN A 54 47.38 44.82 32.69
N ASN A 55 48.42 44.31 32.01
CA ASN A 55 49.51 43.53 32.61
C ASN A 55 49.02 42.28 33.35
N ILE A 56 47.97 41.64 32.84
CA ILE A 56 47.40 40.39 33.35
C ILE A 56 48.03 39.21 32.57
N ASP A 57 48.46 38.17 33.28
CA ASP A 57 48.97 36.95 32.64
C ASP A 57 47.82 36.11 32.09
N PHE A 58 47.69 36.10 30.76
CA PHE A 58 46.67 35.35 30.02
C PHE A 58 47.09 33.92 29.68
N LYS A 59 48.26 33.44 30.13
CA LYS A 59 48.71 32.05 29.88
C LYS A 59 47.87 31.00 30.60
N ALA A 60 47.19 31.39 31.68
CA ALA A 60 46.27 30.54 32.41
C ALA A 60 44.86 30.49 31.79
N ASP A 61 44.57 31.37 30.81
CA ASP A 61 43.27 31.41 30.15
C ASP A 61 43.10 30.23 29.19
N ARG A 62 41.85 29.76 29.09
CA ARG A 62 41.51 28.59 28.27
C ARG A 62 41.12 29.04 26.86
N PHE A 63 41.98 28.74 25.89
CA PHE A 63 41.70 28.97 24.47
C PHE A 63 41.16 27.73 23.74
N GLY A 64 40.78 26.69 24.50
CA GLY A 64 40.09 25.52 23.97
C GLY A 64 38.87 25.92 23.15
N SER A 65 38.76 25.38 21.94
CA SER A 65 37.77 25.85 20.97
C SER A 65 36.97 24.71 20.36
N VAL A 66 35.70 24.99 20.02
CA VAL A 66 34.85 24.08 19.26
C VAL A 66 34.44 24.73 17.95
N LEU A 67 34.65 24.02 16.84
CA LEU A 67 34.27 24.45 15.49
C LEU A 67 33.06 23.64 15.02
N LEU A 68 31.91 24.31 14.96
CA LEU A 68 30.64 23.70 14.58
C LEU A 68 30.24 24.12 13.18
N GLY A 69 29.97 23.15 12.31
CA GLY A 69 29.36 23.42 11.00
C GLY A 69 29.41 22.25 10.05
N ASN A 70 28.73 22.37 8.92
CA ASN A 70 28.63 21.33 7.90
C ASN A 70 29.99 21.04 7.19
N PRO A 71 30.13 19.93 6.45
CA PRO A 71 31.34 19.65 5.69
C PRO A 71 31.65 20.77 4.69
N GLY A 72 32.93 21.03 4.44
CA GLY A 72 33.35 21.99 3.41
C GLY A 72 33.11 23.47 3.72
N THR A 73 32.80 23.84 4.98
CA THR A 73 32.73 25.24 5.44
C THR A 73 34.10 25.84 5.82
N GLY A 74 35.18 25.07 5.72
CA GLY A 74 36.54 25.57 5.97
C GLY A 74 37.09 25.39 7.40
N LYS A 75 36.45 24.57 8.24
CA LYS A 75 36.88 24.31 9.64
C LYS A 75 38.37 23.99 9.79
N THR A 76 38.88 23.02 9.04
CA THR A 76 40.30 22.61 9.09
C THR A 76 41.24 23.76 8.68
N THR A 77 40.85 24.53 7.66
CA THR A 77 41.62 25.69 7.20
C THR A 77 41.69 26.77 8.27
N VAL A 78 40.56 27.09 8.90
CA VAL A 78 40.50 28.08 9.99
C VAL A 78 41.22 27.58 11.23
N ALA A 79 41.17 26.29 11.57
CA ALA A 79 41.93 25.72 12.69
C ALA A 79 43.45 25.92 12.54
N ARG A 80 43.98 25.76 11.32
CA ARG A 80 45.40 26.06 11.02
C ARG A 80 45.72 27.55 11.19
N ILE A 81 44.82 28.45 10.77
CA ILE A 81 44.98 29.89 10.95
C ILE A 81 44.91 30.24 12.44
N TYR A 82 43.99 29.63 13.18
CA TYR A 82 43.82 29.81 14.63
C TYR A 82 45.09 29.42 15.39
N ALA A 83 45.71 28.28 15.07
CA ALA A 83 46.96 27.87 15.67
C ALA A 83 48.07 28.92 15.49
N LYS A 84 48.26 29.41 14.26
CA LYS A 84 49.24 30.46 13.96
C LYS A 84 48.90 31.77 14.68
N PHE A 85 47.63 32.13 14.74
CA PHE A 85 47.15 33.34 15.40
C PHE A 85 47.45 33.30 16.91
N LEU A 86 47.18 32.17 17.57
CA LEU A 86 47.49 31.99 18.99
C LEU A 86 49.00 32.09 19.27
N THR A 87 49.84 31.56 18.38
CA THR A 87 51.31 31.72 18.49
C THR A 87 51.74 33.18 18.29
N ALA A 88 51.17 33.87 17.30
CA ALA A 88 51.48 35.28 17.03
C ALA A 88 51.08 36.20 18.18
N MET A 89 50.01 35.86 18.91
CA MET A 89 49.55 36.56 20.11
C MET A 89 50.30 36.14 21.39
N GLY A 90 51.23 35.18 21.31
CA GLY A 90 52.02 34.72 22.45
C GLY A 90 51.26 33.82 23.44
N ILE A 91 50.10 33.29 23.06
CA ILE A 91 49.25 32.43 23.90
C ILE A 91 49.83 31.01 24.00
N ILE A 92 50.36 30.50 22.88
CA ILE A 92 51.04 29.20 22.82
C ILE A 92 52.47 29.36 22.26
N PRO A 93 53.42 28.53 22.71
CA PRO A 93 54.83 28.68 22.35
C PRO A 93 55.16 28.23 20.90
N GLY A 94 54.30 27.45 20.26
CA GLY A 94 54.49 26.95 18.91
C GLY A 94 53.19 26.87 18.10
N SER A 95 53.30 26.87 16.77
CA SER A 95 52.17 26.76 15.83
C SER A 95 51.99 25.35 15.26
N PHE A 96 52.65 24.35 15.85
CA PHE A 96 52.60 22.97 15.37
C PHE A 96 51.19 22.40 15.53
N ILE A 97 50.59 21.96 14.43
CA ILE A 97 49.24 21.38 14.43
C ILE A 97 49.30 19.89 14.15
N THR A 98 48.61 19.11 14.99
CA THR A 98 48.39 17.69 14.77
C THR A 98 46.92 17.47 14.46
N GLU A 99 46.63 16.93 13.28
CA GLU A 99 45.26 16.65 12.82
C GLU A 99 44.96 15.16 12.99
N THR A 100 43.86 14.86 13.68
CA THR A 100 43.35 13.51 13.85
C THR A 100 41.81 13.52 13.79
N THR A 101 41.20 12.34 13.78
CA THR A 101 39.74 12.15 13.74
C THR A 101 39.27 11.46 15.01
N GLY A 102 38.03 11.72 15.45
CA GLY A 102 37.44 11.07 16.63
C GLY A 102 37.49 9.53 16.54
N SER A 103 37.15 8.94 15.39
CA SER A 103 37.24 7.49 15.15
C SER A 103 38.67 6.93 15.27
N ARG A 104 39.66 7.59 14.67
CA ARG A 104 41.08 7.18 14.77
C ARG A 104 41.56 7.18 16.21
N LEU A 105 41.26 8.23 16.98
CA LEU A 105 41.61 8.31 18.40
C LEU A 105 40.89 7.24 19.22
N ALA A 106 39.60 6.98 18.95
CA ALA A 106 38.85 5.93 19.63
C ALA A 106 39.48 4.53 19.38
N ASN A 107 39.88 4.25 18.13
CA ASN A 107 40.52 2.98 17.77
C ASN A 107 41.95 2.85 18.33
N GLY A 108 42.69 3.96 18.40
CA GLY A 108 44.07 4.01 18.92
C GLY A 108 44.16 3.97 20.45
N GLY A 109 43.05 4.24 21.15
CA GLY A 109 43.00 4.28 22.60
C GLY A 109 43.85 5.39 23.22
N VAL A 110 44.03 5.35 24.54
CA VAL A 110 44.72 6.41 25.31
C VAL A 110 46.19 6.56 24.86
N SER A 111 46.84 5.46 24.49
CA SER A 111 48.24 5.48 24.05
C SER A 111 48.46 6.30 22.77
N ASP A 112 47.53 6.26 21.80
CA ASP A 112 47.66 7.08 20.60
C ASP A 112 47.45 8.57 20.92
N CYS A 113 46.52 8.89 21.83
CA CYS A 113 46.32 10.26 22.31
C CYS A 113 47.58 10.84 22.98
N GLU A 114 48.20 10.08 23.88
CA GLU A 114 49.44 10.45 24.56
C GLU A 114 50.60 10.68 23.57
N LYS A 115 50.70 9.83 22.53
CA LYS A 115 51.69 10.02 21.45
C LYS A 115 51.47 11.31 20.67
N GLN A 116 50.22 11.68 20.39
CA GLN A 116 49.95 12.96 19.70
C GLN A 116 50.30 14.15 20.59
N LEU A 117 49.94 14.12 21.88
CA LEU A 117 50.22 15.20 22.83
C LEU A 117 51.73 15.37 23.07
N SER A 118 52.46 14.27 23.31
CA SER A 118 53.91 14.30 23.49
C SER A 118 54.63 14.81 22.24
N LYS A 119 54.14 14.47 21.03
CA LYS A 119 54.67 15.02 19.77
C LYS A 119 54.50 16.54 19.70
N ILE A 120 53.37 17.09 20.15
CA ILE A 120 53.14 18.54 20.18
C ILE A 120 54.08 19.20 21.21
N LEU A 121 54.20 18.62 22.40
CA LEU A 121 55.09 19.13 23.45
C LEU A 121 56.56 19.14 23.03
N ASN A 122 57.02 18.07 22.37
CA ASN A 122 58.39 17.97 21.86
C ASN A 122 58.70 19.01 20.76
N ASN A 123 57.68 19.51 20.06
CA ASN A 123 57.81 20.58 19.07
C ASN A 123 57.61 21.99 19.67
N GLY A 124 57.66 22.12 21.00
CA GLY A 124 57.56 23.42 21.67
C GLY A 124 56.13 23.95 21.79
N GLY A 125 55.11 23.07 21.81
CA GLY A 125 53.70 23.44 21.98
C GLY A 125 52.95 23.64 20.66
N GLY A 126 51.62 23.72 20.73
CA GLY A 126 50.79 23.76 19.53
C GLY A 126 49.32 23.43 19.72
N VAL A 127 48.68 23.00 18.63
CA VAL A 127 47.24 22.72 18.57
C VAL A 127 46.98 21.24 18.23
N LEU A 128 46.14 20.58 19.02
CA LEU A 128 45.56 19.28 18.68
C LEU A 128 44.18 19.50 18.06
N PHE A 129 44.05 19.25 16.76
CA PHE A 129 42.79 19.34 16.04
C PHE A 129 42.15 17.97 15.89
N ILE A 130 40.96 17.79 16.44
CA ILE A 130 40.18 16.56 16.38
C ILE A 130 38.95 16.81 15.51
N ASP A 131 38.97 16.30 14.28
CA ASP A 131 37.80 16.33 13.40
C ASP A 131 36.79 15.24 13.78
N GLU A 132 35.52 15.51 13.55
CA GLU A 132 34.39 14.65 13.93
C GLU A 132 34.48 14.12 15.37
N ALA A 133 34.76 15.03 16.32
CA ALA A 133 35.02 14.69 17.72
C ALA A 133 33.87 13.93 18.41
N TYR A 134 32.63 14.13 17.95
CA TYR A 134 31.45 13.40 18.44
C TYR A 134 31.56 11.88 18.31
N GLN A 135 32.41 11.36 17.41
CA GLN A 135 32.66 9.92 17.24
C GLN A 135 33.32 9.29 18.48
N LEU A 136 33.97 10.08 19.34
CA LEU A 136 34.55 9.60 20.59
C LEU A 136 33.49 9.12 21.60
N ALA A 137 32.25 9.63 21.50
CA ALA A 137 31.16 9.28 22.42
C ALA A 137 30.07 8.39 21.81
N GLN A 138 30.10 8.10 20.50
CA GLN A 138 29.01 7.38 19.82
C GLN A 138 28.95 5.88 20.12
N ASN A 139 30.03 5.29 20.63
CA ASN A 139 30.10 3.87 20.96
C ASN A 139 30.47 3.72 22.44
N ASN A 140 29.77 2.86 23.19
CA ASN A 140 30.15 2.41 24.55
C ASN A 140 31.44 1.56 24.54
N GLY A 141 32.47 2.06 23.86
CA GLY A 141 33.76 1.43 23.65
C GLY A 141 34.89 2.31 24.19
N PRO A 142 36.16 2.07 23.78
CA PRO A 142 37.34 2.74 24.32
C PRO A 142 37.38 4.27 24.11
N GLY A 143 36.48 4.84 23.28
CA GLY A 143 36.42 6.27 23.01
C GLY A 143 36.11 7.15 24.22
N SER A 144 35.27 6.68 25.17
CA SER A 144 34.97 7.43 26.40
C SER A 144 36.20 7.57 27.30
N GLN A 145 37.01 6.52 27.40
CA GLN A 145 38.27 6.54 28.17
C GLN A 145 39.29 7.52 27.55
N VAL A 146 39.36 7.57 26.21
CA VAL A 146 40.20 8.54 25.50
C VAL A 146 39.71 9.97 25.75
N LEU A 147 38.39 10.19 25.76
CA LEU A 147 37.80 11.49 26.04
C LEU A 147 38.10 11.95 27.47
N ASP A 148 37.92 11.08 28.46
CA ASP A 148 38.18 11.42 29.86
C ASP A 148 39.67 11.76 30.10
N TYR A 149 40.58 10.99 29.50
CA TYR A 149 42.00 11.29 29.51
C TYR A 149 42.31 12.63 28.83
N LEU A 150 41.76 12.86 27.64
CA LEU A 150 41.95 14.12 26.90
C LEU A 150 41.49 15.33 27.71
N LEU A 151 40.35 15.24 28.40
CA LEU A 151 39.81 16.33 29.20
C LEU A 151 40.68 16.66 30.42
N ALA A 152 41.30 15.67 31.05
CA ALA A 152 42.28 15.89 32.11
C ALA A 152 43.54 16.58 31.58
N GLU A 153 44.05 16.14 30.43
CA GLU A 153 45.25 16.72 29.81
C GLU A 153 45.02 18.14 29.28
N VAL A 154 43.81 18.48 28.83
CA VAL A 154 43.44 19.85 28.44
C VAL A 154 43.66 20.83 29.60
N GLU A 155 43.39 20.41 30.84
CA GLU A 155 43.63 21.25 32.03
C GLU A 155 45.11 21.34 32.37
N ASN A 156 45.81 20.20 32.37
CA ASN A 156 47.24 20.12 32.72
C ASN A 156 48.16 20.85 31.73
N LEU A 157 47.79 20.90 30.45
CA LEU A 157 48.60 21.44 29.36
C LEU A 157 48.21 22.86 28.93
N THR A 158 47.39 23.56 29.72
CA THR A 158 46.99 24.95 29.48
C THR A 158 48.23 25.85 29.28
N GLY A 159 48.18 26.73 28.27
CA GLY A 159 49.30 27.59 27.88
C GLY A 159 50.41 26.91 27.06
N LYS A 160 50.37 25.58 26.87
CA LYS A 160 51.31 24.83 26.01
C LYS A 160 50.63 24.15 24.84
N VAL A 161 49.46 23.55 25.07
CA VAL A 161 48.67 22.84 24.07
C VAL A 161 47.24 23.36 24.09
N VAL A 162 46.70 23.70 22.93
CA VAL A 162 45.29 24.05 22.77
C VAL A 162 44.59 22.93 21.98
N VAL A 163 43.51 22.40 22.54
CA VAL A 163 42.69 21.38 21.86
C VAL A 163 41.54 22.06 21.14
N VAL A 164 41.33 21.65 19.90
CA VAL A 164 40.30 22.16 19.01
C VAL A 164 39.43 21.00 18.55
N LEU A 165 38.15 21.00 18.95
CA LEU A 165 37.19 19.98 18.57
C LEU A 165 36.36 20.46 17.39
N ALA A 166 36.20 19.65 16.34
CA ALA A 166 35.35 19.97 15.20
C ALA A 166 34.25 18.91 15.00
N GLY A 167 33.08 19.36 14.53
CA GLY A 167 31.98 18.45 14.24
C GLY A 167 30.73 19.14 13.69
N TYR A 168 29.71 18.33 13.39
CA TYR A 168 28.40 18.82 12.95
C TYR A 168 27.58 19.28 14.15
N ARG A 169 26.88 20.42 14.02
CA ARG A 169 26.17 21.08 15.13
C ARG A 169 25.27 20.11 15.92
N ARG A 170 24.33 19.42 15.26
CA ARG A 170 23.40 18.46 15.87
C ARG A 170 24.08 17.29 16.58
N GLN A 171 25.19 16.80 16.03
CA GLN A 171 25.90 15.67 16.61
C GLN A 171 26.79 16.10 17.79
N MET A 172 27.33 17.32 17.72
CA MET A 172 28.07 17.93 18.81
C MET A 172 27.16 18.28 20.00
N GLU A 173 25.90 18.68 19.78
CA GLU A 173 24.92 18.85 20.85
C GLU A 173 24.74 17.57 21.67
N LYS A 174 24.60 16.41 20.99
CA LYS A 174 24.53 15.10 21.66
C LYS A 174 25.85 14.76 22.37
N PHE A 175 26.99 15.10 21.77
CA PHE A 175 28.31 14.89 22.37
C PHE A 175 28.50 15.71 23.66
N PHE A 176 28.06 16.97 23.69
CA PHE A 176 28.10 17.79 24.90
C PHE A 176 27.18 17.28 26.00
N ALA A 177 26.03 16.71 25.64
CA ALA A 177 25.13 16.09 26.61
C ALA A 177 25.73 14.85 27.30
N HIS A 178 26.72 14.19 26.70
CA HIS A 178 27.38 13.02 27.30
C HIS A 178 28.36 13.39 28.43
N ASN A 179 28.98 14.57 28.38
CA ASN A 179 29.90 15.00 29.43
C ASN A 179 29.72 16.50 29.75
N PRO A 180 29.13 16.84 30.91
CA PRO A 180 28.86 18.23 31.30
C PRO A 180 30.14 19.04 31.57
N GLY A 181 31.31 18.41 31.64
CA GLY A 181 32.61 19.07 31.77
C GLY A 181 33.18 19.62 30.45
N LEU A 182 32.54 19.38 29.30
CA LEU A 182 33.00 19.88 28.00
C LEU A 182 32.83 21.41 27.84
N PRO A 183 31.65 22.02 28.12
CA PRO A 183 31.46 23.46 27.90
C PRO A 183 32.41 24.34 28.72
N SER A 184 32.83 23.89 29.91
CA SER A 184 33.76 24.64 30.78
C SER A 184 35.22 24.60 30.33
N ARG A 185 35.61 23.58 29.55
CA ARG A 185 36.98 23.38 29.03
C ARG A 185 37.18 23.98 27.65
N PHE A 186 36.11 24.19 26.90
CA PHE A 186 36.13 24.76 25.55
C PHE A 186 35.24 26.01 25.45
N PRO A 187 35.68 27.16 26.01
CA PRO A 187 34.84 28.37 26.09
C PRO A 187 34.61 29.08 24.75
N HIS A 188 35.41 28.79 23.72
CA HIS A 188 35.28 29.45 22.42
C HIS A 188 34.53 28.58 21.42
N GLU A 189 33.28 28.92 21.17
CA GLU A 189 32.48 28.31 20.11
C GLU A 189 32.58 29.13 18.81
N PHE A 190 32.97 28.45 17.73
CA PHE A 190 33.06 28.97 16.37
C PHE A 190 31.98 28.33 15.51
N ILE A 191 31.02 29.14 15.08
CA ILE A 191 29.89 28.70 14.28
C ILE A 191 30.15 29.00 12.80
N PHE A 192 30.34 27.94 12.01
CA PHE A 192 30.51 27.98 10.57
C PHE A 192 29.16 27.81 9.88
N GLU A 193 28.62 28.92 9.38
CA GLU A 193 27.41 28.93 8.58
C GLU A 193 27.66 28.39 7.17
N ASP A 194 26.59 27.91 6.53
CA ASP A 194 26.63 27.48 5.14
C ASP A 194 26.79 28.69 4.21
N TYR A 195 27.60 28.56 3.16
CA TYR A 195 27.87 29.65 2.23
C TYR A 195 26.62 30.06 1.46
N THR A 196 26.42 31.37 1.33
CA THR A 196 25.38 32.00 0.50
C THR A 196 25.58 31.69 -0.99
N GLU A 197 24.54 31.87 -1.82
CA GLU A 197 24.66 31.61 -3.27
C GLU A 197 25.76 32.47 -3.92
N GLN A 198 25.90 33.71 -3.46
CA GLN A 198 26.93 34.63 -3.93
C GLN A 198 28.33 34.17 -3.50
N GLU A 199 28.48 33.64 -2.29
CA GLU A 199 29.75 33.07 -1.82
C GLU A 199 30.09 31.76 -2.56
N LEU A 200 29.11 30.90 -2.80
CA LEU A 200 29.29 29.66 -3.58
C LEU A 200 29.73 29.98 -5.02
N LEU A 201 29.18 31.02 -5.65
CA LEU A 201 29.62 31.50 -6.95
C LEU A 201 31.09 31.96 -6.93
N ARG A 202 31.49 32.71 -5.90
CA ARG A 202 32.90 33.14 -5.73
C ARG A 202 33.83 31.95 -5.48
N ILE A 203 33.37 30.95 -4.72
CA ILE A 203 34.12 29.71 -4.49
C ILE A 203 34.29 28.94 -5.79
N LEU A 204 33.25 28.85 -6.63
CA LEU A 204 33.32 28.22 -7.95
C LEU A 204 34.33 28.95 -8.86
N GLU A 205 34.26 30.28 -8.92
CA GLU A 205 35.22 31.11 -9.66
C GLU A 205 36.66 30.88 -9.16
N TYR A 206 36.88 30.91 -7.85
CA TYR A 206 38.17 30.65 -7.24
C TYR A 206 38.71 29.25 -7.60
N GLN A 207 37.88 28.21 -7.53
CA GLN A 207 38.28 26.85 -7.85
C GLN A 207 38.60 26.65 -9.34
N ILE A 208 37.82 27.25 -10.25
CA ILE A 208 38.11 27.23 -11.69
C ILE A 208 39.44 27.92 -11.96
N ASN A 209 39.61 29.13 -11.45
CA ASN A 209 40.84 29.91 -11.64
C ASN A 209 42.07 29.20 -11.08
N LYS A 210 41.95 28.60 -9.88
CA LYS A 210 43.02 27.81 -9.25
C LYS A 210 43.36 26.56 -10.06
N LYS A 211 42.37 25.79 -10.51
CA LYS A 211 42.57 24.54 -11.26
C LYS A 211 43.20 24.77 -12.63
N PHE A 212 42.80 25.85 -13.32
CA PHE A 212 43.22 26.14 -14.70
C PHE A 212 44.20 27.31 -14.82
N ARG A 213 44.75 27.80 -13.71
CA ARG A 213 45.72 28.94 -13.68
C ARG A 213 45.21 30.16 -14.44
N HIS A 214 43.94 30.53 -14.25
CA HIS A 214 43.25 31.64 -14.93
C HIS A 214 43.09 31.53 -16.46
N ASN A 215 43.39 30.38 -17.06
CA ASN A 215 43.28 30.22 -18.52
C ASN A 215 41.88 29.80 -19.00
N MET A 216 41.06 29.22 -18.12
CA MET A 216 39.73 28.72 -18.49
C MET A 216 38.74 29.86 -18.69
N LYS A 217 38.08 29.87 -19.84
CA LYS A 217 36.95 30.75 -20.18
C LYS A 217 35.64 30.02 -19.95
N VAL A 218 34.62 30.79 -19.60
CA VAL A 218 33.26 30.29 -19.40
C VAL A 218 32.33 31.04 -20.35
N GLU A 219 31.50 30.31 -21.09
CA GLU A 219 30.41 30.87 -21.89
C GLU A 219 29.51 31.75 -21.01
N GLY A 220 29.24 32.98 -21.44
CA GLY A 220 28.49 33.96 -20.64
C GLY A 220 29.28 34.61 -19.50
N GLY A 221 30.53 34.22 -19.26
CA GLY A 221 31.44 34.78 -18.25
C GLY A 221 31.38 34.10 -16.88
N MET A 222 32.41 34.29 -16.05
CA MET A 222 32.52 33.67 -14.71
C MET A 222 31.38 34.04 -13.76
N ASN A 223 30.90 35.29 -13.86
CA ASN A 223 29.72 35.78 -13.14
C ASN A 223 28.45 35.78 -14.00
N GLY A 224 28.48 35.07 -15.13
CA GLY A 224 27.40 34.93 -16.09
C GLY A 224 26.23 34.08 -15.60
N LEU A 225 25.17 34.04 -16.40
CA LEU A 225 23.94 33.31 -16.11
C LEU A 225 24.19 31.85 -15.70
N TYR A 226 25.01 31.12 -16.45
CA TYR A 226 25.21 29.68 -16.22
C TYR A 226 25.93 29.39 -14.90
N CYS A 227 26.97 30.15 -14.55
CA CYS A 227 27.64 30.01 -13.25
C CYS A 227 26.71 30.38 -12.09
N ARG A 228 25.84 31.40 -12.26
CA ARG A 228 24.81 31.73 -11.26
C ARG A 228 23.81 30.59 -11.08
N ILE A 229 23.37 29.96 -12.17
CA ILE A 229 22.49 28.78 -12.09
C ILE A 229 23.20 27.63 -11.36
N VAL A 230 24.48 27.35 -11.65
CA VAL A 230 25.25 26.33 -10.94
C VAL A 230 25.34 26.65 -9.43
N ALA A 231 25.65 27.89 -9.06
CA ALA A 231 25.71 28.32 -7.68
C ALA A 231 24.35 28.20 -6.97
N ARG A 232 23.25 28.57 -7.63
CA ARG A 232 21.88 28.38 -7.12
C ARG A 232 21.54 26.90 -6.94
N ARG A 233 21.86 26.04 -7.92
CA ARG A 233 21.64 24.58 -7.82
C ARG A 233 22.37 23.98 -6.62
N ILE A 234 23.59 24.43 -6.33
CA ILE A 234 24.33 24.03 -5.13
C ILE A 234 23.67 24.62 -3.87
N GLY A 235 23.31 25.91 -3.90
CA GLY A 235 22.71 26.62 -2.78
C GLY A 235 21.36 26.07 -2.32
N ARG A 236 20.58 25.43 -3.21
CA ARG A 236 19.33 24.75 -2.86
C ARG A 236 19.50 23.62 -1.86
N GLN A 237 20.69 23.02 -1.78
CA GLN A 237 20.99 21.97 -0.79
C GLN A 237 21.26 22.54 0.61
N ARG A 238 21.28 23.87 0.78
CA ARG A 238 21.49 24.50 2.09
C ARG A 238 20.36 24.12 3.05
N GLY A 239 20.71 23.85 4.31
CA GLY A 239 19.75 23.45 5.34
C GLY A 239 19.47 21.94 5.39
N HIS A 240 19.88 21.17 4.37
CA HIS A 240 19.88 19.70 4.45
C HIS A 240 21.08 19.21 5.28
N GLU A 241 20.89 18.14 6.03
CA GLU A 241 21.98 17.50 6.77
C GLU A 241 23.06 17.00 5.80
N GLY A 242 24.33 17.29 6.11
CA GLY A 242 25.46 16.84 5.30
C GLY A 242 25.76 17.70 4.06
N PHE A 243 25.13 18.86 3.89
CA PHE A 243 25.45 19.77 2.79
C PHE A 243 26.95 20.12 2.75
N GLY A 244 27.62 19.74 1.65
CA GLY A 244 29.07 19.79 1.55
C GLY A 244 29.70 21.15 1.26
N ASN A 245 28.92 22.24 1.11
CA ASN A 245 29.44 23.59 0.89
C ASN A 245 30.52 23.64 -0.23
N ALA A 246 31.74 24.11 0.08
CA ALA A 246 32.83 24.18 -0.90
C ALA A 246 33.22 22.81 -1.47
N ARG A 247 33.04 21.72 -0.71
CA ARG A 247 33.27 20.36 -1.19
C ARG A 247 32.23 19.95 -2.24
N THR A 248 30.99 20.41 -2.10
CA THR A 248 29.96 20.24 -3.15
C THR A 248 30.36 21.00 -4.41
N VAL A 249 30.92 22.21 -4.28
CA VAL A 249 31.45 22.97 -5.43
C VAL A 249 32.57 22.20 -6.13
N GLU A 250 33.50 21.58 -5.38
CA GLU A 250 34.58 20.77 -5.94
C GLU A 250 34.04 19.57 -6.73
N ASN A 251 33.05 18.86 -6.16
CA ASN A 251 32.41 17.72 -6.79
C ASN A 251 31.65 18.13 -8.07
N VAL A 252 30.95 19.26 -8.03
CA VAL A 252 30.25 19.81 -9.21
C VAL A 252 31.25 20.22 -10.27
N LEU A 253 32.34 20.89 -9.92
CA LEU A 253 33.40 21.26 -10.86
C LEU A 253 34.05 20.02 -11.49
N ALA A 254 34.27 18.96 -10.72
CA ALA A 254 34.77 17.68 -11.26
C ALA A 254 33.82 17.12 -12.33
N ARG A 255 32.50 17.13 -12.07
CA ARG A 255 31.46 16.70 -13.04
C ARG A 255 31.44 17.59 -14.29
N ILE A 256 31.55 18.90 -14.13
CA ILE A 256 31.62 19.87 -15.24
C ILE A 256 32.83 19.54 -16.13
N THR A 257 34.01 19.31 -15.52
CA THR A 257 35.22 18.96 -16.28
C THR A 257 35.14 17.60 -16.97
N ALA A 258 34.43 16.63 -16.38
CA ALA A 258 34.19 15.33 -17.02
C ALA A 258 33.28 15.47 -18.26
N ARG A 259 32.23 16.30 -18.17
CA ARG A 259 31.36 16.61 -19.33
C ARG A 259 32.11 17.31 -20.44
N GLN A 260 32.93 18.30 -20.08
CA GLN A 260 33.81 18.99 -21.03
C GLN A 260 34.73 18.01 -21.75
N ALA A 261 35.39 17.10 -21.00
CA ALA A 261 36.26 16.08 -21.60
C ALA A 261 35.51 15.17 -22.57
N ALA A 262 34.30 14.72 -22.23
CA ALA A 262 33.47 13.91 -23.12
C ALA A 262 33.07 14.67 -24.40
N ARG A 263 32.67 15.94 -24.27
CA ARG A 263 32.36 16.81 -25.42
C ARG A 263 33.57 17.00 -26.33
N LEU A 264 34.72 17.38 -25.77
CA LEU A 264 35.98 17.58 -26.52
C LEU A 264 36.43 16.29 -27.23
N ALA A 265 36.25 15.12 -26.59
CA ALA A 265 36.55 13.83 -27.21
C ALA A 265 35.66 13.53 -28.42
N CYS A 266 34.35 13.82 -28.32
CA CYS A 266 33.42 13.69 -29.45
C CYS A 266 33.73 14.69 -30.58
N GLU A 267 33.97 15.96 -30.25
CA GLU A 267 34.31 17.00 -31.24
C GLU A 267 35.60 16.64 -32.00
N ARG A 268 36.62 16.12 -31.31
CA ARG A 268 37.85 15.65 -31.96
C ARG A 268 37.63 14.47 -32.90
N ARG A 269 36.75 13.53 -32.53
CA ARG A 269 36.46 12.32 -33.32
C ARG A 269 35.66 12.65 -34.59
N ASN A 270 34.78 13.64 -34.51
CA ASN A 270 33.87 14.05 -35.60
C ASN A 270 34.33 15.29 -36.35
N LYS A 271 35.57 15.75 -36.13
CA LYS A 271 36.08 17.01 -36.69
C LYS A 271 36.21 16.92 -38.22
N ALA A 272 35.48 17.78 -38.93
CA ALA A 272 35.67 17.94 -40.37
C ALA A 272 36.93 18.78 -40.67
N PRO A 273 37.61 18.59 -41.83
CA PRO A 273 38.87 19.26 -42.15
C PRO A 273 38.85 20.81 -42.09
N ASN A 274 37.68 21.42 -42.31
CA ASN A 274 37.50 22.87 -42.41
C ASN A 274 36.92 23.52 -41.15
N GLN A 275 36.87 22.81 -40.01
CA GLN A 275 36.36 23.39 -38.75
C GLN A 275 37.47 24.07 -37.92
N PRO A 276 37.14 25.15 -37.19
CA PRO A 276 38.08 25.86 -36.34
C PRO A 276 38.74 24.93 -35.29
N PRO A 277 39.91 25.32 -34.75
CA PRO A 277 40.53 24.59 -33.65
C PRO A 277 39.59 24.52 -32.45
N ILE A 278 39.52 23.35 -31.82
CA ILE A 278 38.71 23.11 -30.63
C ILE A 278 39.38 23.81 -29.45
N ASP A 279 38.63 24.63 -28.71
CA ASP A 279 39.15 25.34 -27.54
C ASP A 279 39.05 24.47 -26.28
N ASP A 280 40.19 23.92 -25.85
CA ASP A 280 40.33 23.13 -24.62
C ASP A 280 40.06 23.96 -23.34
N PHE A 281 40.16 25.29 -23.44
CA PHE A 281 39.97 26.22 -22.33
C PHE A 281 38.63 26.94 -22.38
N LEU A 282 37.60 26.32 -22.96
CA LEU A 282 36.23 26.83 -22.95
C LEU A 282 35.26 25.84 -22.28
N LEU A 283 34.59 26.31 -21.22
CA LEU A 283 33.41 25.68 -20.64
C LEU A 283 32.14 26.27 -21.27
N THR A 284 31.34 25.40 -21.86
CA THR A 284 30.06 25.74 -22.52
C THR A 284 28.87 25.57 -21.58
N LYS A 285 27.68 26.06 -21.99
CA LYS A 285 26.39 25.84 -21.32
C LYS A 285 26.17 24.36 -20.98
N GLN A 286 26.45 23.45 -21.92
CA GLN A 286 26.23 22.01 -21.74
C GLN A 286 27.19 21.39 -20.72
N ASP A 287 28.42 21.91 -20.63
CA ASP A 287 29.40 21.45 -19.64
C ASP A 287 28.94 21.85 -18.22
N LEU A 288 28.49 23.10 -18.07
CA LEU A 288 28.04 23.69 -16.79
C LEU A 288 26.71 23.11 -16.31
N LEU A 289 25.67 23.16 -17.14
CA LEU A 289 24.31 22.80 -16.76
C LEU A 289 24.01 21.31 -16.97
N GLY A 290 24.74 20.65 -17.88
CA GLY A 290 24.47 19.28 -18.31
C GLY A 290 23.63 19.22 -19.58
N PRO A 291 23.25 18.00 -20.03
CA PRO A 291 22.34 17.83 -21.16
C PRO A 291 20.96 18.42 -20.83
N GLU A 292 20.25 18.86 -21.87
CA GLU A 292 18.88 19.34 -21.70
C GLU A 292 17.96 18.19 -21.25
N PRO A 293 16.99 18.46 -20.36
CA PRO A 293 16.14 17.42 -19.77
C PRO A 293 15.49 16.52 -20.82
N ASN A 294 14.95 17.09 -21.90
CA ASN A 294 14.33 16.31 -22.98
C ASN A 294 15.26 15.25 -23.60
N LYS A 295 16.58 15.50 -23.68
CA LYS A 295 17.55 14.50 -24.17
C LYS A 295 17.88 13.46 -23.10
N ALA A 296 17.84 13.83 -21.81
CA ALA A 296 18.03 12.89 -20.72
C ALA A 296 16.81 11.95 -20.55
N LEU A 297 15.60 12.49 -20.76
CA LEU A 297 14.33 11.78 -20.68
C LEU A 297 14.17 10.69 -21.74
N GLN A 298 14.68 10.92 -22.96
CA GLN A 298 14.68 9.93 -24.06
C GLN A 298 15.53 8.68 -23.76
N HIS A 299 16.33 8.68 -22.69
CA HIS A 299 17.17 7.55 -22.30
C HIS A 299 16.78 6.94 -20.95
N CYS A 300 15.65 7.34 -20.36
CA CYS A 300 15.17 6.77 -19.11
C CYS A 300 14.56 5.37 -19.36
N SER A 301 15.38 4.33 -19.18
CA SER A 301 14.95 2.94 -19.33
C SER A 301 13.77 2.55 -18.41
N ALA A 302 13.69 3.18 -17.22
CA ALA A 302 12.59 2.96 -16.29
C ALA A 302 11.27 3.55 -16.82
N TRP A 303 11.32 4.70 -17.49
CA TRP A 303 10.16 5.29 -18.14
C TRP A 303 9.67 4.46 -19.33
N GLU A 304 10.58 3.96 -20.17
CA GLU A 304 10.22 3.05 -21.27
C GLU A 304 9.54 1.77 -20.74
N ARG A 305 10.07 1.20 -19.65
CA ARG A 305 9.44 0.05 -18.99
C ARG A 305 8.05 0.37 -18.47
N LEU A 306 7.85 1.52 -17.84
CA LEU A 306 6.54 1.95 -17.35
C LEU A 306 5.55 2.16 -18.50
N GLN A 307 5.99 2.72 -19.64
CA GLN A 307 5.17 2.90 -20.83
C GLN A 307 4.72 1.57 -21.44
N ASN A 308 5.59 0.56 -21.44
CA ASN A 308 5.30 -0.78 -21.94
C ASN A 308 4.37 -1.60 -21.03
N MET A 309 4.14 -1.18 -19.78
CA MET A 309 3.15 -1.85 -18.92
C MET A 309 1.74 -1.64 -19.46
N ILE A 310 0.92 -2.69 -19.43
CA ILE A 310 -0.47 -2.66 -19.90
C ILE A 310 -1.32 -1.80 -18.94
N GLY A 311 -2.21 -0.99 -19.51
CA GLY A 311 -3.08 -0.08 -18.75
C GLY A 311 -2.32 1.10 -18.13
N LEU A 312 -2.70 1.46 -16.90
CA LEU A 312 -2.08 2.50 -16.07
C LEU A 312 -2.07 3.91 -16.70
N THR A 313 -3.09 4.25 -17.50
CA THR A 313 -3.19 5.53 -18.22
C THR A 313 -3.07 6.73 -17.29
N SER A 314 -3.80 6.72 -16.17
CA SER A 314 -3.76 7.79 -15.14
C SER A 314 -2.35 7.97 -14.56
N VAL A 315 -1.70 6.86 -14.19
CA VAL A 315 -0.33 6.86 -13.64
C VAL A 315 0.66 7.40 -14.68
N LYS A 316 0.58 6.93 -15.92
CA LYS A 316 1.45 7.37 -17.03
C LYS A 316 1.31 8.87 -17.28
N ASN A 317 0.09 9.39 -17.33
CA ASN A 317 -0.16 10.83 -17.52
C ASN A 317 0.44 11.66 -16.38
N THR A 318 0.33 11.19 -15.14
CA THR A 318 0.85 11.93 -14.00
C THR A 318 2.37 11.92 -13.94
N VAL A 319 3.00 10.79 -14.26
CA VAL A 319 4.46 10.72 -14.41
C VAL A 319 4.91 11.61 -15.58
N HIS A 320 4.20 11.60 -16.71
CA HIS A 320 4.51 12.50 -17.84
C HIS A 320 4.48 13.98 -17.42
N ALA A 321 3.49 14.39 -16.63
CA ALA A 321 3.42 15.76 -16.10
C ALA A 321 4.63 16.11 -15.20
N LEU A 322 5.14 15.14 -14.42
CA LEU A 322 6.39 15.34 -13.67
C LEU A 322 7.59 15.51 -14.62
N LEU A 323 7.68 14.75 -15.72
CA LEU A 323 8.74 14.91 -16.71
C LEU A 323 8.67 16.29 -17.39
N ASP A 324 7.48 16.73 -17.81
CA ASP A 324 7.25 18.04 -18.40
C ASP A 324 7.64 19.18 -17.44
N SER A 325 7.44 18.95 -16.14
CA SER A 325 7.81 19.92 -15.11
C SER A 325 9.30 20.17 -15.03
N ILE A 326 10.15 19.19 -15.35
CA ILE A 326 11.61 19.34 -15.35
C ILE A 326 12.04 20.22 -16.51
N GLN A 327 11.43 20.01 -17.69
CA GLN A 327 11.68 20.86 -18.84
C GLN A 327 11.25 22.30 -18.56
N SER A 328 10.06 22.49 -17.98
CA SER A 328 9.58 23.80 -17.54
C SER A 328 10.52 24.42 -16.51
N ASN A 329 11.01 23.64 -15.54
CA ASN A 329 11.96 24.11 -14.54
C ASN A 329 13.30 24.51 -15.14
N TYR A 330 13.83 23.76 -16.11
CA TYR A 330 15.04 24.12 -16.83
C TYR A 330 14.90 25.46 -17.56
N GLU A 331 13.77 25.70 -18.22
CA GLU A 331 13.46 26.99 -18.85
C GLU A 331 13.29 28.10 -17.81
N ARG A 332 12.68 27.82 -16.66
CA ARG A 332 12.57 28.77 -15.55
C ARG A 332 13.93 29.13 -14.97
N GLU A 333 14.86 28.18 -14.84
CA GLU A 333 16.24 28.45 -14.41
C GLU A 333 16.97 29.38 -15.38
N LEU A 334 16.85 29.14 -16.69
CA LEU A 334 17.43 30.00 -17.72
C LEU A 334 16.84 31.43 -17.68
N ASN A 335 15.58 31.55 -17.27
CA ASN A 335 14.91 32.83 -17.06
C ASN A 335 15.08 33.40 -15.63
N GLU A 336 15.92 32.78 -14.81
CA GLU A 336 16.13 33.13 -13.40
C GLU A 336 14.85 33.21 -12.54
N LYS A 337 13.82 32.45 -12.91
CA LYS A 337 12.55 32.35 -12.18
C LYS A 337 12.63 31.27 -11.09
N PRO A 338 11.84 31.39 -10.01
CA PRO A 338 11.72 30.33 -9.01
C PRO A 338 11.19 29.05 -9.67
N LEU A 339 11.68 27.90 -9.24
CA LEU A 339 11.23 26.60 -9.74
C LEU A 339 9.77 26.34 -9.35
N VAL A 340 9.11 25.52 -10.15
CA VAL A 340 7.90 24.81 -9.71
C VAL A 340 8.36 23.56 -8.97
N GLU A 341 8.12 23.53 -7.68
CA GLU A 341 8.53 22.42 -6.85
C GLU A 341 7.31 21.54 -6.54
N PHE A 342 7.51 20.22 -6.56
CA PHE A 342 6.48 19.22 -6.30
C PHE A 342 6.86 18.42 -5.07
N THR A 343 5.86 17.98 -4.33
CA THR A 343 6.05 17.00 -3.27
C THR A 343 6.32 15.64 -3.90
N LEU A 344 7.36 14.95 -3.43
CA LEU A 344 7.71 13.60 -3.92
C LEU A 344 6.84 12.52 -3.27
N ASN A 345 6.33 12.78 -2.07
CA ASN A 345 5.49 11.85 -1.32
C ASN A 345 4.14 11.65 -2.02
N ARG A 346 3.74 10.38 -2.20
CA ARG A 346 2.49 10.03 -2.89
C ARG A 346 1.78 8.86 -2.24
N VAL A 347 0.48 8.77 -2.54
CA VAL A 347 -0.38 7.64 -2.17
C VAL A 347 -0.72 6.85 -3.43
N PHE A 348 -0.63 5.52 -3.37
CA PHE A 348 -0.97 4.60 -4.44
C PHE A 348 -2.20 3.80 -4.00
N LEU A 349 -3.32 3.98 -4.71
CA LEU A 349 -4.60 3.38 -4.39
C LEU A 349 -4.99 2.38 -5.47
N GLY A 350 -5.54 1.23 -5.09
CA GLY A 350 -6.18 0.30 -6.03
C GLY A 350 -6.19 -1.13 -5.52
N SER A 351 -6.89 -2.01 -6.22
CA SER A 351 -7.08 -3.41 -5.86
C SER A 351 -5.78 -4.24 -5.81
N PRO A 352 -5.75 -5.42 -5.17
CA PRO A 352 -4.60 -6.30 -5.20
C PRO A 352 -4.24 -6.70 -6.63
N GLY A 353 -2.95 -6.89 -6.90
CA GLY A 353 -2.47 -7.38 -8.20
C GLY A 353 -2.56 -6.41 -9.38
N THR A 354 -2.81 -5.11 -9.14
CA THR A 354 -2.77 -4.05 -10.18
C THR A 354 -1.35 -3.53 -10.47
N GLY A 355 -0.33 -4.02 -9.74
CA GLY A 355 1.08 -3.70 -9.99
C GLY A 355 1.65 -2.51 -9.20
N LYS A 356 0.96 -2.04 -8.13
CA LYS A 356 1.39 -0.92 -7.28
C LYS A 356 2.87 -0.97 -6.86
N THR A 357 3.32 -2.10 -6.30
CA THR A 357 4.70 -2.27 -5.81
C THR A 357 5.72 -2.30 -6.94
N THR A 358 5.34 -2.81 -8.12
CA THR A 358 6.20 -2.80 -9.33
C THR A 358 6.37 -1.38 -9.85
N VAL A 359 5.28 -0.61 -9.94
CA VAL A 359 5.33 0.80 -10.34
C VAL A 359 6.10 1.65 -9.34
N ALA A 360 6.00 1.38 -8.04
CA ALA A 360 6.77 2.09 -7.02
C ALA A 360 8.29 1.96 -7.23
N LYS A 361 8.76 0.77 -7.63
CA LYS A 361 10.17 0.54 -8.00
C LYS A 361 10.59 1.33 -9.23
N LEU A 362 9.78 1.32 -10.28
CA LEU A 362 10.05 2.10 -11.50
C LEU A 362 10.02 3.60 -11.22
N TYR A 363 9.06 4.07 -10.43
CA TYR A 363 8.92 5.47 -10.04
C TYR A 363 10.16 5.95 -9.26
N GLY A 364 10.69 5.16 -8.34
CA GLY A 364 11.94 5.49 -7.64
C GLY A 364 13.14 5.62 -8.58
N GLN A 365 13.28 4.70 -9.54
CA GLN A 365 14.34 4.80 -10.54
C GLN A 365 14.16 6.04 -11.43
N ILE A 366 12.93 6.34 -11.83
CA ILE A 366 12.61 7.56 -12.58
C ILE A 366 13.04 8.79 -11.79
N LEU A 367 12.68 8.91 -10.50
CA LEU A 367 13.07 10.05 -9.67
C LEU A 367 14.60 10.25 -9.58
N VAL A 368 15.38 9.18 -9.59
CA VAL A 368 16.86 9.26 -9.62
C VAL A 368 17.38 9.70 -10.97
N ASP A 369 16.87 9.12 -12.05
CA ASP A 369 17.27 9.49 -13.41
C ASP A 369 16.96 10.99 -13.67
N LEU A 370 15.91 11.50 -13.04
CA LEU A 370 15.51 12.91 -13.06
C LEU A 370 16.31 13.80 -12.09
N GLY A 371 17.08 13.20 -11.17
CA GLY A 371 17.93 13.89 -10.20
C GLY A 371 17.19 14.45 -8.98
N TYR A 372 15.98 13.96 -8.69
CA TYR A 372 15.24 14.28 -7.46
C TYR A 372 15.72 13.48 -6.25
N LEU A 373 16.26 12.27 -6.47
CA LEU A 373 16.80 11.41 -5.41
C LEU A 373 18.26 11.05 -5.68
N SER A 374 19.05 10.95 -4.61
CA SER A 374 20.47 10.55 -4.68
C SER A 374 20.68 9.06 -4.97
N ASN A 375 19.75 8.19 -4.60
CA ASN A 375 19.82 6.73 -4.72
C ASN A 375 18.45 6.12 -5.08
N GLY A 376 18.44 5.16 -6.01
CA GLY A 376 17.21 4.56 -6.58
C GLY A 376 16.70 3.37 -5.80
N GLU A 377 17.41 3.00 -4.73
CA GLU A 377 17.04 1.87 -3.90
C GLU A 377 15.65 2.09 -3.29
N VAL A 378 14.78 1.10 -3.49
CA VAL A 378 13.41 1.11 -2.96
C VAL A 378 13.35 0.18 -1.76
N ILE A 379 13.15 0.76 -0.58
CA ILE A 379 12.98 0.05 0.67
C ILE A 379 11.49 -0.21 0.86
N VAL A 380 11.07 -1.48 0.77
CA VAL A 380 9.68 -1.89 1.03
C VAL A 380 9.55 -2.32 2.49
N LYS A 381 8.55 -1.78 3.18
CA LYS A 381 8.21 -2.09 4.57
C LYS A 381 6.71 -2.33 4.71
N ASN A 382 6.37 -3.22 5.63
CA ASN A 382 4.99 -3.50 6.03
C ASN A 382 4.72 -2.87 7.40
N PRO A 383 3.45 -2.68 7.81
CA PRO A 383 3.09 -2.08 9.10
C PRO A 383 3.75 -2.78 10.29
N ALA A 384 3.95 -4.09 10.20
CA ALA A 384 4.62 -4.89 11.24
C ALA A 384 6.09 -4.47 11.47
N ASP A 385 6.80 -3.98 10.46
CA ASP A 385 8.21 -3.56 10.59
C ASP A 385 8.36 -2.30 11.45
N PHE A 386 7.30 -1.49 11.56
CA PHE A 386 7.30 -0.25 12.33
C PHE A 386 6.89 -0.46 13.79
N ILE A 387 6.18 -1.54 14.11
CA ILE A 387 5.63 -1.78 15.44
C ILE A 387 6.71 -2.37 16.35
N GLY A 388 7.06 -1.64 17.42
CA GLY A 388 8.00 -2.09 18.43
C GLY A 388 7.35 -3.00 19.48
N SER A 389 8.15 -3.85 20.12
CA SER A 389 7.70 -4.73 21.21
C SER A 389 7.60 -4.04 22.58
N VAL A 390 8.02 -2.77 22.67
CA VAL A 390 8.09 -1.97 23.92
C VAL A 390 7.62 -0.54 23.62
N ILE A 391 7.10 0.16 24.64
CA ILE A 391 6.72 1.59 24.57
C ILE A 391 7.94 2.43 24.18
N GLY A 392 7.81 3.30 23.18
CA GLY A 392 8.91 4.05 22.57
C GLY A 392 9.65 3.30 21.46
N GLY A 393 9.49 1.97 21.37
CA GLY A 393 10.15 1.13 20.38
C GLY A 393 9.62 1.36 18.96
N SER A 394 8.32 1.62 18.80
CA SER A 394 7.72 1.94 17.50
C SER A 394 8.27 3.24 16.92
N GLU A 395 8.41 4.27 17.77
CA GLU A 395 8.98 5.56 17.40
C GLU A 395 10.46 5.42 17.02
N GLN A 396 11.23 4.63 17.79
CA GLN A 396 12.64 4.38 17.50
C GLN A 396 12.83 3.60 16.18
N ASN A 397 12.02 2.56 15.95
CA ASN A 397 12.04 1.79 14.70
C ASN A 397 11.68 2.68 13.50
N THR A 398 10.62 3.48 13.63
CA THR A 398 10.18 4.41 12.59
C THR A 398 11.26 5.43 12.26
N LYS A 399 11.88 6.05 13.27
CA LYS A 399 13.01 6.98 13.07
C LYS A 399 14.20 6.30 12.42
N GLY A 400 14.53 5.07 12.81
CA GLY A 400 15.61 4.29 12.19
C GLY A 400 15.35 3.98 10.72
N ILE A 401 14.13 3.55 10.38
CA ILE A 401 13.70 3.32 8.99
C ILE A 401 13.79 4.62 8.20
N LEU A 402 13.21 5.71 8.70
CA LEU A 402 13.22 7.01 8.02
C LEU A 402 14.64 7.55 7.80
N ALA A 403 15.54 7.40 8.78
CA ALA A 403 16.94 7.79 8.63
C ALA A 403 17.67 6.95 7.56
N SER A 404 17.36 5.65 7.46
CA SER A 404 17.95 4.77 6.44
C SER A 404 17.43 5.02 5.02
N THR A 405 16.32 5.78 4.90
CA THR A 405 15.66 6.09 3.62
C THR A 405 16.07 7.44 3.03
N LEU A 406 16.98 8.17 3.68
CA LEU A 406 17.59 9.37 3.09
C LEU A 406 18.30 9.01 1.79
N GLY A 407 17.98 9.75 0.73
CA GLY A 407 18.38 9.53 -0.64
C GLY A 407 17.61 8.44 -1.36
N LYS A 408 16.63 7.76 -0.74
CA LYS A 408 15.98 6.54 -1.25
C LYS A 408 14.46 6.69 -1.33
N VAL A 409 13.78 5.66 -1.85
CA VAL A 409 12.31 5.55 -1.79
C VAL A 409 11.90 4.59 -0.67
N LEU A 410 11.03 5.06 0.23
CA LEU A 410 10.35 4.23 1.23
C LEU A 410 8.95 3.86 0.72
N VAL A 411 8.70 2.58 0.51
CA VAL A 411 7.36 2.05 0.21
C VAL A 411 6.80 1.43 1.48
N ILE A 412 5.67 1.95 1.95
CA ILE A 412 4.87 1.33 3.00
C ILE A 412 3.72 0.60 2.31
N ASP A 413 3.87 -0.71 2.17
CA ASP A 413 2.81 -1.55 1.60
C ASP A 413 1.72 -1.79 2.65
N GLU A 414 0.48 -1.93 2.21
CA GLU A 414 -0.70 -2.04 3.07
C GLU A 414 -0.73 -0.98 4.21
N ALA A 415 -0.47 0.28 3.86
CA ALA A 415 -0.31 1.38 4.81
C ALA A 415 -1.52 1.55 5.75
N TYR A 416 -2.74 1.19 5.31
CA TYR A 416 -3.94 1.14 6.15
C TYR A 416 -3.78 0.26 7.40
N GLY A 417 -2.86 -0.72 7.40
CA GLY A 417 -2.55 -1.54 8.57
C GLY A 417 -1.87 -0.78 9.71
N LEU A 418 -1.32 0.42 9.43
CA LEU A 418 -0.88 1.38 10.46
C LEU A 418 -2.05 2.05 11.18
N PHE A 419 -3.28 1.82 10.73
CA PHE A 419 -4.50 2.16 11.44
C PHE A 419 -5.11 0.89 12.06
N GLY A 420 -5.47 0.96 13.34
CA GLY A 420 -6.27 -0.06 14.00
C GLY A 420 -7.70 0.42 14.03
N GLY A 421 -8.58 -0.18 13.22
CA GLY A 421 -9.96 0.27 12.96
C GLY A 421 -10.75 0.76 14.18
N GLY A 422 -11.70 1.66 13.94
CA GLY A 422 -12.48 2.38 14.95
C GLY A 422 -13.43 1.54 15.84
N THR A 423 -13.42 0.21 15.75
CA THR A 423 -14.18 -0.63 16.68
C THR A 423 -13.56 -0.56 18.08
N ARG A 424 -14.29 0.08 19.00
CA ARG A 424 -14.04 0.10 20.45
C ARG A 424 -14.17 -1.32 21.03
N ASP A 425 -13.27 -2.23 20.68
CA ASP A 425 -13.09 -3.46 21.43
C ASP A 425 -12.42 -3.12 22.75
N ARG A 426 -13.16 -3.33 23.85
CA ARG A 426 -12.76 -3.06 25.24
C ARG A 426 -11.52 -3.84 25.71
N SER A 427 -10.84 -4.59 24.83
CA SER A 427 -9.65 -5.40 25.13
C SER A 427 -8.38 -4.98 24.35
N GLY A 428 -8.44 -3.98 23.46
CA GLY A 428 -7.37 -3.68 22.48
C GLY A 428 -6.60 -2.34 22.62
N SER A 429 -6.77 -1.61 23.73
CA SER A 429 -6.26 -0.23 23.93
C SER A 429 -4.76 -0.03 23.63
N ASN A 430 -3.90 -1.02 23.92
CA ASN A 430 -2.45 -0.83 23.81
C ASN A 430 -1.95 -0.93 22.36
N THR A 431 -2.53 -1.78 21.52
CA THR A 431 -2.10 -1.98 20.13
C THR A 431 -2.30 -0.73 19.27
N ASN A 432 -3.36 0.03 19.54
CA ASN A 432 -3.64 1.27 18.83
C ASN A 432 -2.64 2.38 19.18
N GLN A 433 -2.14 2.44 20.42
CA GLN A 433 -1.13 3.43 20.79
C GLN A 433 0.19 3.24 20.02
N PHE A 434 0.66 2.00 19.86
CA PHE A 434 1.88 1.72 19.10
C PHE A 434 1.75 2.11 17.63
N LYS A 435 0.58 1.86 17.02
CA LYS A 435 0.27 2.20 15.63
C LYS A 435 0.15 3.70 15.41
N THR A 436 -0.59 4.41 16.29
CA THR A 436 -0.71 5.86 16.24
C THR A 436 0.65 6.54 16.41
N ALA A 437 1.50 6.03 17.30
CA ALA A 437 2.85 6.56 17.51
C ALA A 437 3.73 6.48 16.24
N VAL A 438 3.58 5.42 15.42
CA VAL A 438 4.25 5.32 14.11
C VAL A 438 3.80 6.45 13.20
N VAL A 439 2.48 6.67 13.08
CA VAL A 439 1.96 7.72 12.19
C VAL A 439 2.38 9.10 12.66
N ASP A 440 2.29 9.40 13.96
CA ASP A 440 2.72 10.68 14.51
C ASP A 440 4.22 10.91 14.28
N THR A 441 5.03 9.86 14.39
CA THR A 441 6.47 9.92 14.08
C THR A 441 6.70 10.19 12.59
N ILE A 442 5.96 9.54 11.68
CA ILE A 442 6.02 9.82 10.24
C ILE A 442 5.65 11.27 9.96
N VAL A 443 4.57 11.79 10.56
CA VAL A 443 4.12 13.19 10.36
C VAL A 443 5.15 14.20 10.90
N ALA A 444 5.84 13.86 11.99
CA ALA A 444 6.87 14.72 12.58
C ALA A 444 8.17 14.74 11.76
N GLU A 445 8.61 13.59 11.24
CA GLU A 445 9.91 13.40 10.58
C GLU A 445 9.85 13.55 9.05
N VAL A 446 8.69 13.26 8.44
CA VAL A 446 8.45 13.47 7.01
C VAL A 446 7.86 14.87 6.82
N GLN A 447 8.72 15.80 6.41
CA GLN A 447 8.30 17.14 6.04
C GLN A 447 8.04 17.17 4.53
N SER A 448 6.90 17.68 4.11
CA SER A 448 6.62 17.92 2.68
C SER A 448 7.25 19.23 2.23
N VAL A 449 8.56 19.38 2.49
CA VAL A 449 9.35 20.48 1.96
C VAL A 449 9.77 20.07 0.55
N PRO A 450 9.45 20.87 -0.47
CA PRO A 450 9.90 20.54 -1.81
C PRO A 450 11.44 20.53 -1.87
N GLY A 451 12.01 19.53 -2.56
CA GLY A 451 13.46 19.31 -2.58
C GLY A 451 14.01 18.38 -1.49
N ASP A 452 13.16 17.74 -0.67
CA ASP A 452 13.61 16.66 0.24
C ASP A 452 14.20 15.50 -0.59
N ASP A 453 15.38 15.01 -0.19
CA ASP A 453 16.08 13.89 -0.84
C ASP A 453 15.50 12.56 -0.32
N ARG A 454 14.18 12.41 -0.37
CA ARG A 454 13.44 11.25 0.12
C ARG A 454 12.04 11.24 -0.47
N CYS A 455 11.60 10.05 -0.87
CA CYS A 455 10.23 9.84 -1.34
C CYS A 455 9.57 8.76 -0.50
N VAL A 456 8.45 9.08 0.15
CA VAL A 456 7.63 8.10 0.86
C VAL A 456 6.38 7.81 0.04
N LEU A 457 6.13 6.53 -0.21
CA LEU A 457 4.97 6.02 -0.94
C LEU A 457 4.10 5.19 0.00
N LEU A 458 2.82 5.57 0.14
CA LEU A 458 1.83 4.80 0.89
C LEU A 458 0.96 4.00 -0.07
N LEU A 459 1.01 2.67 0.00
CA LEU A 459 0.24 1.78 -0.86
C LEU A 459 -0.93 1.18 -0.08
N GLY A 460 -2.11 1.08 -0.69
CA GLY A 460 -3.24 0.42 -0.06
C GLY A 460 -4.48 0.32 -0.94
N TYR A 461 -5.54 -0.28 -0.39
CA TYR A 461 -6.86 -0.31 -1.01
C TYR A 461 -7.58 1.02 -0.81
N GLU A 462 -8.35 1.45 -1.81
CA GLU A 462 -8.94 2.78 -1.84
C GLU A 462 -9.82 3.07 -0.61
N ASP A 463 -10.77 2.18 -0.30
CA ASP A 463 -11.71 2.38 0.81
C ASP A 463 -11.01 2.41 2.18
N GLN A 464 -10.09 1.47 2.40
CA GLN A 464 -9.36 1.37 3.66
C GLN A 464 -8.38 2.54 3.87
N MET A 465 -7.78 3.04 2.79
CA MET A 465 -6.93 4.22 2.85
C MET A 465 -7.76 5.48 3.11
N LYS A 466 -8.92 5.63 2.47
CA LYS A 466 -9.84 6.75 2.79
C LYS A 466 -10.25 6.73 4.26
N GLU A 467 -10.59 5.56 4.80
CA GLU A 467 -10.91 5.40 6.22
C GLU A 467 -9.72 5.78 7.12
N MET A 468 -8.51 5.31 6.79
CA MET A 468 -7.29 5.69 7.52
C MET A 468 -7.08 7.21 7.52
N PHE A 469 -7.15 7.86 6.36
CA PHE A 469 -6.88 9.30 6.24
C PHE A 469 -7.93 10.18 6.92
N GLN A 470 -9.17 9.68 7.08
CA GLN A 470 -10.22 10.38 7.82
C GLN A 470 -10.05 10.27 9.34
N ASN A 471 -9.52 9.14 9.82
CA ASN A 471 -9.51 8.81 11.25
C ASN A 471 -8.13 8.99 11.93
N VAL A 472 -7.06 9.16 11.16
CA VAL A 472 -5.69 9.35 11.65
C VAL A 472 -5.35 10.85 11.75
N ASN A 473 -4.20 11.17 12.35
CA ASN A 473 -3.68 12.54 12.48
C ASN A 473 -3.82 13.35 11.17
N PRO A 474 -4.53 14.50 11.17
CA PRO A 474 -4.72 15.34 9.98
C PRO A 474 -3.42 15.82 9.32
N GLY A 475 -2.31 15.80 10.08
CA GLY A 475 -0.98 16.07 9.55
C GLY A 475 -0.56 15.11 8.44
N LEU A 476 -1.04 13.85 8.46
CA LEU A 476 -0.75 12.87 7.41
C LEU A 476 -1.33 13.33 6.06
N SER A 477 -2.59 13.76 6.03
CA SER A 477 -3.27 14.27 4.83
C SER A 477 -2.62 15.54 4.26
N ARG A 478 -1.97 16.34 5.11
CA ARG A 478 -1.18 17.50 4.66
C ARG A 478 0.16 17.10 4.03
N ARG A 479 0.71 15.94 4.41
CA ARG A 479 1.99 15.45 3.88
C ARG A 479 1.81 14.59 2.63
N PHE A 480 0.69 13.87 2.58
CA PHE A 480 0.28 12.96 1.53
C PHE A 480 -1.11 13.40 1.04
N ALA A 481 -1.16 14.14 -0.06
CA ALA A 481 -2.43 14.55 -0.64
C ALA A 481 -3.10 13.33 -1.28
N ILE A 482 -4.20 12.86 -0.68
CA ILE A 482 -4.98 11.73 -1.23
C ILE A 482 -5.65 12.10 -2.56
N ASP A 483 -5.92 13.38 -2.78
CA ASP A 483 -6.48 13.89 -4.05
C ASP A 483 -5.48 13.77 -5.21
N ASP A 484 -4.17 13.75 -4.93
CA ASP A 484 -3.09 13.58 -5.92
C ASP A 484 -2.61 12.11 -6.00
N ALA A 485 -3.38 11.18 -5.45
CA ALA A 485 -3.04 9.76 -5.40
C ALA A 485 -2.98 9.14 -6.81
N PHE A 486 -2.07 8.17 -6.97
CA PHE A 486 -2.06 7.31 -8.14
C PHE A 486 -3.13 6.25 -7.98
N VAL A 487 -4.19 6.35 -8.80
CA VAL A 487 -5.27 5.38 -8.83
C VAL A 487 -4.94 4.28 -9.85
N PHE A 488 -4.88 3.06 -9.35
CA PHE A 488 -4.66 1.83 -10.10
C PHE A 488 -6.01 1.15 -10.31
N GLU A 489 -6.60 1.39 -11.47
CA GLU A 489 -7.86 0.79 -11.89
C GLU A 489 -7.71 -0.72 -12.11
N ASP A 490 -8.83 -1.43 -11.92
CA ASP A 490 -8.90 -2.85 -12.26
C ASP A 490 -8.75 -3.05 -13.77
N PHE A 491 -8.05 -4.12 -14.17
CA PHE A 491 -7.83 -4.39 -15.59
C PHE A 491 -9.13 -4.81 -16.27
N SER A 492 -9.38 -4.22 -17.44
CA SER A 492 -10.43 -4.64 -18.37
C SER A 492 -10.17 -6.05 -18.93
N ASP A 493 -11.18 -6.67 -19.54
CA ASP A 493 -11.03 -8.01 -20.14
C ASP A 493 -9.99 -8.03 -21.27
N ILE A 494 -9.86 -6.93 -22.01
CA ILE A 494 -8.85 -6.74 -23.06
C ILE A 494 -7.45 -6.68 -22.44
N GLU A 495 -7.29 -5.93 -21.36
CA GLU A 495 -6.00 -5.81 -20.66
C GLU A 495 -5.62 -7.12 -19.96
N LEU A 496 -6.57 -7.81 -19.32
CA LEU A 496 -6.35 -9.14 -18.74
C LEU A 496 -5.93 -10.16 -19.80
N ARG A 497 -6.48 -10.09 -21.02
CA ARG A 497 -6.04 -10.92 -22.15
C ARG A 497 -4.60 -10.64 -22.54
N GLN A 498 -4.22 -9.37 -22.66
CA GLN A 498 -2.85 -8.99 -22.97
C GLN A 498 -1.88 -9.44 -21.85
N ILE A 499 -2.27 -9.32 -20.58
CA ILE A 499 -1.46 -9.77 -19.44
C ILE A 499 -1.34 -11.30 -19.45
N LEU A 500 -2.41 -12.03 -19.74
CA LEU A 500 -2.40 -13.48 -19.89
C LEU A 500 -1.41 -13.91 -20.98
N ASP A 501 -1.48 -13.29 -22.17
CA ASP A 501 -0.61 -13.61 -23.30
C ASP A 501 0.87 -13.32 -22.97
N LEU A 502 1.16 -12.20 -22.27
CA LEU A 502 2.51 -11.91 -21.79
C LEU A 502 3.01 -12.95 -20.78
N LYS A 503 2.19 -13.32 -19.78
CA LYS A 503 2.58 -14.31 -18.76
C LYS A 503 2.77 -15.71 -19.34
N LEU A 504 1.95 -16.10 -20.31
CA LEU A 504 2.13 -17.34 -21.05
C LEU A 504 3.47 -17.34 -21.78
N LYS A 505 3.80 -16.26 -22.49
CA LYS A 505 5.10 -16.10 -23.18
C LYS A 505 6.29 -16.16 -22.23
N ASP A 506 6.24 -15.44 -21.11
CA ASP A 506 7.33 -15.41 -20.11
C ASP A 506 7.55 -16.77 -19.44
N GLN A 507 6.48 -17.55 -19.27
CA GLN A 507 6.53 -18.89 -18.68
C GLN A 507 6.75 -19.99 -19.72
N GLY A 508 6.85 -19.64 -21.01
CA GLY A 508 7.07 -20.58 -22.10
C GLY A 508 5.85 -21.44 -22.48
N PHE A 509 4.63 -21.03 -22.13
CA PHE A 509 3.39 -21.75 -22.49
C PHE A 509 2.65 -21.07 -23.64
N ILE A 510 1.84 -21.85 -24.37
CA ILE A 510 0.98 -21.37 -25.46
C ILE A 510 -0.43 -21.92 -25.23
N THR A 511 -1.46 -21.16 -25.61
CA THR A 511 -2.86 -21.64 -25.61
C THR A 511 -3.57 -21.26 -26.92
N SER A 512 -4.61 -22.00 -27.27
CA SER A 512 -5.53 -21.62 -28.36
C SER A 512 -6.33 -20.36 -28.03
N ASP A 513 -6.86 -19.68 -29.06
CA ASP A 513 -7.83 -18.60 -28.87
C ASP A 513 -9.07 -19.03 -28.07
N LYS A 514 -9.55 -20.27 -28.24
CA LYS A 514 -10.65 -20.82 -27.42
C LYS A 514 -10.23 -20.93 -25.95
N GLY A 515 -9.01 -21.38 -25.66
CA GLY A 515 -8.46 -21.45 -24.31
C GLY A 515 -8.32 -20.06 -23.67
N ALA A 516 -7.82 -19.09 -24.42
CA ALA A 516 -7.71 -17.73 -23.93
C ALA A 516 -9.08 -17.09 -23.63
N LYS A 517 -10.11 -17.34 -24.47
CA LYS A 517 -11.50 -16.92 -24.17
C LYS A 517 -12.00 -17.53 -22.85
N VAL A 518 -11.80 -18.84 -22.67
CA VAL A 518 -12.17 -19.55 -21.43
C VAL A 518 -11.47 -18.96 -20.20
N ALA A 519 -10.18 -18.63 -20.31
CA ALA A 519 -9.45 -17.99 -19.22
C ALA A 519 -10.06 -16.63 -18.84
N ILE A 520 -10.41 -15.81 -19.83
CA ILE A 520 -11.04 -14.49 -19.59
C ILE A 520 -12.44 -14.65 -18.99
N GLU A 521 -13.24 -15.63 -19.42
CA GLU A 521 -14.54 -15.92 -18.82
C GLU A 521 -14.43 -16.33 -17.34
N ILE A 522 -13.39 -17.10 -16.97
CA ILE A 522 -13.13 -17.43 -15.55
C ILE A 522 -12.77 -16.17 -14.77
N LEU A 523 -11.92 -15.31 -15.34
CA LEU A 523 -11.48 -14.08 -14.68
C LEU A 523 -12.64 -13.07 -14.54
N ALA A 524 -13.53 -12.97 -15.53
CA ALA A 524 -14.74 -12.16 -15.47
C ALA A 524 -15.70 -12.65 -14.38
N ARG A 525 -15.79 -13.97 -14.17
CA ARG A 525 -16.51 -14.59 -13.04
C ARG A 525 -15.80 -14.37 -11.70
N ALA A 526 -14.47 -14.34 -11.68
CA ALA A 526 -13.69 -14.04 -10.48
C ALA A 526 -13.81 -12.56 -10.08
N ARG A 527 -13.98 -11.64 -11.04
CA ARG A 527 -14.20 -10.20 -10.78
C ARG A 527 -15.46 -9.91 -9.96
N SER A 528 -16.45 -10.81 -9.97
CA SER A 528 -17.64 -10.68 -9.11
C SER A 528 -17.43 -11.17 -7.67
N ARG A 529 -16.28 -11.78 -7.34
CA ARG A 529 -15.96 -12.22 -5.97
C ARG A 529 -15.35 -11.08 -5.15
N PRO A 530 -15.53 -11.07 -3.82
CA PRO A 530 -14.80 -10.16 -2.95
C PRO A 530 -13.30 -10.42 -3.08
N HIS A 531 -12.50 -9.35 -3.09
CA HIS A 531 -11.03 -9.39 -3.19
C HIS A 531 -10.45 -9.95 -4.50
N PHE A 532 -11.05 -9.62 -5.65
CA PHE A 532 -10.47 -9.96 -6.95
C PHE A 532 -9.03 -9.44 -7.09
N GLY A 533 -8.08 -10.36 -7.36
CA GLY A 533 -6.65 -10.08 -7.36
C GLY A 533 -6.06 -9.61 -8.69
N ASN A 534 -6.88 -9.18 -9.67
CA ASN A 534 -6.44 -8.70 -10.99
C ASN A 534 -5.39 -9.63 -11.65
N ALA A 535 -4.19 -9.12 -11.94
CA ALA A 535 -3.13 -9.93 -12.57
C ALA A 535 -2.66 -11.09 -11.68
N GLY A 536 -2.84 -11.00 -10.36
CA GLY A 536 -2.59 -12.11 -9.43
C GLY A 536 -3.58 -13.27 -9.62
N GLU A 537 -4.82 -12.98 -10.02
CA GLU A 537 -5.81 -14.02 -10.33
C GLU A 537 -5.40 -14.84 -11.57
N ILE A 538 -4.72 -14.21 -12.53
CA ILE A 538 -4.12 -14.91 -13.68
C ILE A 538 -3.05 -15.90 -13.21
N ASP A 539 -2.23 -15.56 -12.22
CA ASP A 539 -1.22 -16.49 -11.69
C ASP A 539 -1.87 -17.68 -11.01
N ILE A 540 -2.93 -17.45 -10.23
CA ILE A 540 -3.72 -18.51 -9.59
C ILE A 540 -4.30 -19.44 -10.66
N LEU A 541 -4.90 -18.87 -11.71
CA LEU A 541 -5.47 -19.62 -12.83
C LEU A 541 -4.40 -20.46 -13.56
N LEU A 542 -3.27 -19.86 -13.93
CA LEU A 542 -2.20 -20.55 -14.65
C LEU A 542 -1.55 -21.64 -13.81
N ASN A 543 -1.38 -21.43 -12.50
CA ASN A 543 -0.87 -22.46 -11.60
C ASN A 543 -1.82 -23.65 -11.53
N GLY A 544 -3.13 -23.40 -11.43
CA GLY A 544 -4.15 -24.45 -11.52
C GLY A 544 -4.10 -25.20 -12.87
N ALA A 545 -3.97 -24.46 -13.97
CA ALA A 545 -3.93 -25.03 -15.31
C ALA A 545 -2.72 -25.93 -15.55
N LYS A 546 -1.53 -25.52 -15.09
CA LYS A 546 -0.31 -26.35 -15.16
C LYS A 546 -0.46 -27.67 -14.41
N VAL A 547 -1.05 -27.63 -13.21
CA VAL A 547 -1.30 -28.85 -12.42
C VAL A 547 -2.23 -29.80 -13.19
N ARG A 548 -3.30 -29.28 -13.78
CA ARG A 548 -4.24 -30.09 -14.57
C ARG A 548 -3.62 -30.64 -15.86
N GLN A 549 -2.83 -29.83 -16.56
CA GLN A 549 -2.06 -30.26 -17.72
C GLN A 549 -1.10 -31.40 -17.35
N GLN A 550 -0.41 -31.31 -16.21
CA GLN A 550 0.48 -32.36 -15.72
C GLN A 550 -0.28 -33.66 -15.36
N GLN A 551 -1.46 -33.55 -14.75
CA GLN A 551 -2.33 -34.70 -14.46
C GLN A 551 -2.80 -35.36 -15.76
N ARG A 552 -3.25 -34.57 -16.74
CA ARG A 552 -3.65 -35.06 -18.06
C ARG A 552 -2.51 -35.79 -18.77
N ARG A 553 -1.31 -35.20 -18.78
CA ARG A 553 -0.10 -35.80 -19.38
C ARG A 553 0.27 -37.11 -18.70
N SER A 554 0.17 -37.17 -17.38
CA SER A 554 0.42 -38.40 -16.60
C SER A 554 -0.60 -39.50 -16.95
N ALA A 555 -1.85 -39.12 -17.24
CA ALA A 555 -2.92 -40.02 -17.67
C ALA A 555 -2.87 -40.41 -19.16
N LYS A 556 -1.95 -39.85 -19.96
CA LYS A 556 -1.84 -40.04 -21.43
C LYS A 556 -3.12 -39.70 -22.22
N ILE A 557 -3.87 -38.69 -21.79
CA ILE A 557 -5.08 -38.21 -22.46
C ILE A 557 -4.75 -36.92 -23.25
N GLY A 558 -5.19 -36.79 -24.51
CA GLY A 558 -5.04 -35.53 -25.29
C GLY A 558 -3.69 -35.33 -26.02
N ASN A 559 -3.41 -34.09 -26.44
CA ASN A 559 -2.28 -33.76 -27.31
C ASN A 559 -0.95 -33.70 -26.51
N PRO A 560 0.20 -34.20 -27.03
CA PRO A 560 1.42 -34.39 -26.25
C PRO A 560 2.34 -33.15 -26.15
N GLY A 561 1.87 -31.96 -26.55
CA GLY A 561 2.65 -30.72 -26.46
C GLY A 561 3.01 -30.39 -25.01
N ILE A 562 4.31 -30.31 -24.71
CA ILE A 562 4.83 -30.05 -23.35
C ILE A 562 4.38 -28.66 -22.87
N ASP A 563 4.30 -27.72 -23.80
CA ASP A 563 4.13 -26.30 -23.52
C ASP A 563 2.72 -25.78 -23.85
N TYR A 564 1.80 -26.68 -24.19
CA TYR A 564 0.47 -26.32 -24.67
C TYR A 564 -0.61 -26.52 -23.61
N LEU A 565 -1.33 -25.45 -23.27
CA LEU A 565 -2.49 -25.48 -22.37
C LEU A 565 -3.78 -25.55 -23.20
N GLU A 566 -4.51 -26.66 -23.05
CA GLU A 566 -5.82 -26.84 -23.68
C GLU A 566 -6.93 -26.15 -22.85
N PRO A 567 -8.10 -25.83 -23.44
CA PRO A 567 -9.20 -25.20 -22.71
C PRO A 567 -9.60 -25.94 -21.42
N GLN A 568 -9.57 -27.28 -21.43
CA GLN A 568 -9.86 -28.14 -20.28
C GLN A 568 -8.85 -28.02 -19.12
N ASP A 569 -7.62 -27.57 -19.38
CA ASP A 569 -6.64 -27.30 -18.32
C ASP A 569 -7.02 -26.04 -17.54
N LEU A 570 -7.56 -25.03 -18.23
CA LEU A 570 -7.95 -23.76 -17.63
C LEU A 570 -9.25 -23.90 -16.83
N ASP A 571 -10.28 -24.46 -17.46
CA ASP A 571 -11.56 -24.81 -16.83
C ASP A 571 -11.92 -26.27 -17.19
N PRO A 572 -11.99 -27.21 -16.22
CA PRO A 572 -12.44 -28.57 -16.48
C PRO A 572 -13.84 -28.65 -17.10
N GLU A 573 -14.64 -27.63 -16.89
CA GLU A 573 -16.02 -27.53 -17.36
C GLU A 573 -16.15 -26.31 -18.30
N TYR A 574 -15.14 -26.07 -19.15
CA TYR A 574 -15.10 -24.96 -20.11
C TYR A 574 -16.27 -24.95 -21.12
N ASP A 575 -16.89 -26.11 -21.32
CA ASP A 575 -17.96 -26.38 -22.29
C ASP A 575 -19.38 -26.23 -21.69
N ARG A 576 -19.50 -25.79 -20.43
CA ARG A 576 -20.78 -25.66 -19.70
C ARG A 576 -21.91 -24.98 -20.48
N GLY A 577 -21.61 -23.88 -21.17
CA GLY A 577 -22.59 -23.14 -21.96
C GLY A 577 -22.93 -23.76 -23.32
N GLU A 578 -22.07 -24.65 -23.84
CA GLU A 578 -22.23 -25.36 -25.12
C GLU A 578 -22.86 -26.75 -24.95
N ARG A 579 -22.90 -27.30 -23.72
CA ARG A 579 -23.57 -28.57 -23.42
C ARG A 579 -25.07 -28.46 -23.74
N GLU A 580 -25.51 -29.13 -24.81
CA GLU A 580 -26.93 -29.30 -25.15
C GLU A 580 -27.75 -29.94 -24.00
N GLU A 581 -27.06 -30.56 -23.04
CA GLU A 581 -27.61 -31.31 -21.91
C GLU A 581 -27.77 -30.53 -20.58
N ILE A 582 -27.84 -29.19 -20.56
CA ILE A 582 -28.43 -28.52 -19.36
C ILE A 582 -29.93 -28.81 -19.36
N ASN A 583 -30.31 -30.03 -19.05
CA ASN A 583 -31.70 -30.43 -18.88
C ASN A 583 -32.16 -29.88 -17.52
N VAL A 584 -32.63 -28.64 -17.50
CA VAL A 584 -33.34 -28.08 -16.34
C VAL A 584 -34.45 -29.06 -15.93
N ARG A 585 -35.10 -29.70 -16.90
CA ARG A 585 -36.05 -30.78 -16.67
C ARG A 585 -35.49 -31.95 -15.85
N MET A 586 -34.25 -32.41 -16.09
CA MET A 586 -33.62 -33.47 -15.29
C MET A 586 -33.36 -33.01 -13.85
N LEU A 587 -32.83 -31.80 -13.66
CA LEU A 587 -32.60 -31.22 -12.33
C LEU A 587 -33.90 -31.16 -11.49
N PHE A 588 -35.05 -30.98 -12.16
CA PHE A 588 -36.36 -30.90 -11.52
C PHE A 588 -37.22 -32.18 -11.65
N GLN A 589 -36.72 -33.28 -12.22
CA GLN A 589 -37.46 -34.57 -12.34
C GLN A 589 -38.01 -35.05 -10.99
N ASP A 590 -37.28 -34.75 -9.91
CA ASP A 590 -37.66 -35.17 -8.58
C ASP A 590 -38.65 -34.25 -7.87
N THR A 591 -38.96 -33.08 -8.44
CA THR A 591 -39.83 -32.06 -7.85
C THR A 591 -41.21 -32.11 -8.51
N ILE A 592 -42.26 -32.27 -7.72
CA ILE A 592 -43.64 -32.36 -8.23
C ILE A 592 -44.32 -30.99 -8.07
N GLY A 593 -44.96 -30.48 -9.14
CA GLY A 593 -45.76 -29.25 -9.09
C GLY A 593 -45.03 -27.95 -9.45
N CYS A 594 -43.83 -28.01 -10.05
CA CYS A 594 -43.03 -26.83 -10.40
C CYS A 594 -42.94 -26.56 -11.92
N GLU A 595 -43.89 -27.03 -12.73
CA GLU A 595 -43.82 -26.95 -14.20
C GLU A 595 -43.71 -25.51 -14.74
N ALA A 596 -44.45 -24.56 -14.15
CA ALA A 596 -44.37 -23.15 -14.52
C ALA A 596 -42.97 -22.55 -14.26
N ILE A 597 -42.33 -22.94 -13.15
CA ILE A 597 -40.98 -22.49 -12.78
C ILE A 597 -39.94 -23.09 -13.74
N ILE A 598 -40.09 -24.36 -14.10
CA ILE A 598 -39.21 -25.03 -15.06
C ILE A 598 -39.25 -24.32 -16.41
N ASN A 599 -40.45 -23.95 -16.90
CA ASN A 599 -40.59 -23.22 -18.17
C ASN A 599 -39.89 -21.86 -18.12
N LYS A 600 -40.07 -21.08 -17.03
CA LYS A 600 -39.37 -19.79 -16.86
C LYS A 600 -37.84 -19.94 -16.86
N LEU A 601 -37.31 -20.95 -16.16
CA LEU A 601 -35.85 -21.21 -16.13
C LEU A 601 -35.32 -21.65 -17.51
N GLU A 602 -36.12 -22.38 -18.28
CA GLU A 602 -35.83 -22.74 -19.67
C GLU A 602 -35.81 -21.51 -20.59
N ASP A 603 -36.74 -20.56 -20.40
CA ASP A 603 -36.75 -19.29 -21.14
C ASP A 603 -35.48 -18.45 -20.85
N TYR A 604 -35.02 -18.42 -19.60
CA TYR A 604 -33.75 -17.78 -19.25
C TYR A 604 -32.56 -18.47 -19.92
N ARG A 605 -32.55 -19.81 -19.94
CA ARG A 605 -31.50 -20.57 -20.65
C ARG A 605 -31.45 -20.21 -22.13
N LEU A 606 -32.60 -20.16 -22.80
CA LEU A 606 -32.69 -19.79 -24.22
C LEU A 606 -32.20 -18.35 -24.45
N THR A 607 -32.59 -17.43 -23.58
CA THR A 607 -32.19 -16.02 -23.64
C THR A 607 -30.68 -15.87 -23.50
N VAL A 608 -30.06 -16.52 -22.52
CA VAL A 608 -28.60 -16.51 -22.32
C VAL A 608 -27.88 -17.09 -23.53
N LYS A 609 -28.39 -18.19 -24.10
CA LYS A 609 -27.81 -18.81 -25.29
C LYS A 609 -27.80 -17.85 -26.48
N ASN A 610 -28.95 -17.27 -26.80
CA ASN A 610 -29.09 -16.35 -27.93
C ASN A 610 -28.24 -15.07 -27.76
N LEU A 611 -28.13 -14.53 -26.54
CA LEU A 611 -27.32 -13.35 -26.27
C LEU A 611 -25.81 -13.62 -26.39
N ARG A 612 -25.36 -14.82 -25.97
CA ARG A 612 -23.98 -15.25 -26.16
C ARG A 612 -23.61 -15.42 -27.62
N GLU A 613 -24.52 -15.94 -28.45
CA GLU A 613 -24.33 -16.02 -29.91
C GLU A 613 -24.16 -14.63 -30.55
N LEU A 614 -24.72 -13.59 -29.93
CA LEU A 614 -24.60 -12.19 -30.37
C LEU A 614 -23.45 -11.42 -29.70
N GLU A 615 -22.62 -12.07 -28.87
CA GLU A 615 -21.55 -11.44 -28.08
C GLU A 615 -22.03 -10.31 -27.14
N ILE A 616 -23.29 -10.36 -26.70
CA ILE A 616 -23.88 -9.41 -25.73
C ILE A 616 -23.83 -10.01 -24.33
N ASP A 617 -23.53 -9.20 -23.30
CA ASP A 617 -23.53 -9.66 -21.91
C ASP A 617 -24.94 -10.10 -21.47
N PRO A 618 -25.15 -11.39 -21.13
CA PRO A 618 -26.45 -11.90 -20.73
C PRO A 618 -26.92 -11.36 -19.36
N ARG A 619 -26.02 -10.85 -18.52
CA ARG A 619 -26.36 -10.40 -17.16
C ARG A 619 -27.37 -9.25 -17.12
N GLN A 620 -27.40 -8.44 -18.18
CA GLN A 620 -28.32 -7.30 -18.28
C GLN A 620 -29.77 -7.69 -18.61
N HIS A 621 -29.98 -8.91 -19.12
CA HIS A 621 -31.26 -9.36 -19.66
C HIS A 621 -31.91 -10.48 -18.85
N VAL A 622 -31.19 -11.03 -17.86
CA VAL A 622 -31.66 -12.09 -16.98
C VAL A 622 -31.85 -11.52 -15.57
N PRO A 623 -32.96 -11.81 -14.87
CA PRO A 623 -33.18 -11.32 -13.51
C PRO A 623 -32.20 -11.94 -12.50
N PHE A 624 -31.75 -11.14 -11.52
CA PHE A 624 -30.93 -11.59 -10.39
C PHE A 624 -31.66 -11.50 -9.04
N ASN A 625 -32.84 -10.88 -9.01
CA ASN A 625 -33.61 -10.67 -7.79
C ASN A 625 -34.99 -11.32 -7.94
N PHE A 626 -35.32 -12.24 -7.04
CA PHE A 626 -36.52 -13.07 -7.12
C PHE A 626 -37.35 -13.00 -5.85
N LEU A 627 -38.66 -13.09 -6.04
CA LEU A 627 -39.64 -13.17 -4.97
C LEU A 627 -40.33 -14.55 -4.99
N PHE A 628 -40.16 -15.33 -3.94
CA PHE A 628 -40.74 -16.67 -3.83
C PHE A 628 -41.98 -16.61 -2.94
N ARG A 629 -43.16 -16.77 -3.53
CA ARG A 629 -44.45 -16.71 -2.82
C ARG A 629 -45.13 -18.09 -2.77
N GLY A 630 -45.75 -18.42 -1.65
CA GLY A 630 -46.66 -19.58 -1.57
C GLY A 630 -46.78 -20.17 -0.17
N PRO A 631 -47.56 -21.24 0.00
CA PRO A 631 -47.72 -21.93 1.29
C PRO A 631 -46.44 -22.61 1.82
N PRO A 632 -46.41 -23.05 3.09
CA PRO A 632 -45.26 -23.78 3.63
C PRO A 632 -45.16 -25.17 3.00
N GLY A 633 -43.93 -25.66 2.86
CA GLY A 633 -43.67 -27.01 2.35
C GLY A 633 -43.97 -27.21 0.85
N THR A 634 -44.01 -26.14 0.05
CA THR A 634 -44.16 -26.21 -1.41
C THR A 634 -42.84 -26.31 -2.18
N GLY A 635 -41.69 -26.35 -1.47
CA GLY A 635 -40.38 -26.59 -2.08
C GLY A 635 -39.55 -25.34 -2.43
N LYS A 636 -39.89 -24.16 -1.88
CA LYS A 636 -39.14 -22.89 -2.05
C LYS A 636 -37.62 -23.05 -1.86
N THR A 637 -37.19 -23.53 -0.69
CA THR A 637 -35.77 -23.74 -0.36
C THR A 637 -35.10 -24.74 -1.31
N SER A 638 -35.79 -25.82 -1.67
CA SER A 638 -35.26 -26.80 -2.62
C SER A 638 -35.12 -26.24 -4.03
N THR A 639 -36.01 -25.32 -4.42
CA THR A 639 -35.99 -24.67 -5.73
C THR A 639 -34.88 -23.65 -5.82
N ALA A 640 -34.61 -22.90 -4.75
CA ALA A 640 -33.48 -21.98 -4.66
C ALA A 640 -32.13 -22.70 -4.89
N ARG A 641 -31.94 -23.89 -4.28
CA ARG A 641 -30.75 -24.73 -4.52
C ARG A 641 -30.60 -25.17 -5.97
N LYS A 642 -31.69 -25.64 -6.59
CA LYS A 642 -31.68 -26.04 -8.01
C LYS A 642 -31.45 -24.85 -8.93
N MET A 643 -31.99 -23.68 -8.58
CA MET A 643 -31.78 -22.45 -9.32
C MET A 643 -30.33 -21.97 -9.24
N GLY A 644 -29.66 -22.11 -8.09
CA GLY A 644 -28.22 -21.88 -7.96
C GLY A 644 -27.41 -22.74 -8.92
N GLN A 645 -27.76 -24.03 -9.04
CA GLN A 645 -27.15 -24.92 -10.02
C GLN A 645 -27.41 -24.44 -11.47
N VAL A 646 -28.64 -24.08 -11.81
CA VAL A 646 -28.97 -23.57 -13.16
C VAL A 646 -28.16 -22.32 -13.51
N TYR A 647 -28.10 -21.32 -12.62
CA TYR A 647 -27.36 -20.09 -12.89
C TYR A 647 -25.84 -20.28 -12.93
N TYR A 648 -25.34 -21.27 -12.18
CA TYR A 648 -23.95 -21.71 -12.25
C TYR A 648 -23.64 -22.41 -13.58
N ASP A 649 -24.51 -23.32 -14.03
CA ASP A 649 -24.38 -24.04 -15.31
C ASP A 649 -24.49 -23.07 -16.50
N LEU A 650 -25.36 -22.06 -16.38
CA LEU A 650 -25.44 -20.94 -17.32
C LEU A 650 -24.20 -20.04 -17.28
N GLY A 651 -23.28 -20.20 -16.32
CA GLY A 651 -22.06 -19.39 -16.19
C GLY A 651 -22.30 -17.96 -15.70
N LEU A 652 -23.47 -17.66 -15.13
CA LEU A 652 -23.79 -16.34 -14.56
C LEU A 652 -23.22 -16.19 -13.15
N LEU A 653 -23.23 -17.28 -12.37
CA LEU A 653 -22.67 -17.35 -11.01
C LEU A 653 -21.31 -18.07 -10.96
N SER A 654 -20.55 -17.79 -9.91
CA SER A 654 -19.23 -18.41 -9.69
C SER A 654 -19.29 -19.72 -8.88
N SER A 655 -20.41 -19.98 -8.22
CA SER A 655 -20.69 -21.20 -7.45
C SER A 655 -22.20 -21.49 -7.44
N ALA A 656 -22.58 -22.77 -7.41
CA ALA A 656 -23.96 -23.23 -7.25
C ALA A 656 -24.45 -23.19 -5.78
N GLU A 657 -23.58 -22.83 -4.84
CA GLU A 657 -23.88 -22.78 -3.41
C GLU A 657 -24.97 -21.75 -3.09
N VAL A 658 -25.87 -22.13 -2.17
CA VAL A 658 -26.94 -21.27 -1.66
C VAL A 658 -26.72 -20.99 -0.19
N ILE A 659 -26.62 -19.71 0.17
CA ILE A 659 -26.56 -19.25 1.54
C ILE A 659 -28.00 -19.04 2.02
N GLU A 660 -28.43 -19.90 2.93
CA GLU A 660 -29.75 -19.82 3.56
C GLU A 660 -29.64 -18.97 4.82
N SER A 661 -30.45 -17.91 4.88
CA SER A 661 -30.48 -16.94 5.96
C SER A 661 -31.93 -16.64 6.34
N SER A 662 -32.13 -16.25 7.59
CA SER A 662 -33.41 -15.78 8.12
C SER A 662 -33.38 -14.28 8.33
N ALA A 663 -34.56 -13.65 8.46
CA ALA A 663 -34.66 -12.23 8.80
C ALA A 663 -33.85 -11.83 10.07
N THR A 664 -33.71 -12.74 11.04
CA THR A 664 -32.95 -12.50 12.28
C THR A 664 -31.44 -12.43 12.07
N ASP A 665 -30.93 -13.05 11.00
CA ASP A 665 -29.50 -13.02 10.70
C ASP A 665 -29.09 -11.66 10.10
N LEU A 666 -30.01 -10.96 9.45
CA LEU A 666 -29.81 -9.61 8.92
C LEU A 666 -29.94 -8.53 10.02
N VAL A 667 -30.85 -8.73 10.97
CA VAL A 667 -31.15 -7.74 12.01
C VAL A 667 -30.07 -7.75 13.12
N GLY A 668 -29.56 -6.56 13.46
CA GLY A 668 -28.62 -6.37 14.56
C GLY A 668 -29.28 -6.42 15.94
N GLN A 669 -28.50 -6.70 16.99
CA GLN A 669 -28.97 -6.67 18.38
C GLN A 669 -28.94 -5.25 18.99
N TYR A 670 -28.24 -4.33 18.34
CA TYR A 670 -28.01 -2.95 18.79
C TYR A 670 -28.21 -1.95 17.65
N ILE A 671 -28.57 -0.71 17.99
CA ILE A 671 -28.73 0.41 17.03
C ILE A 671 -27.41 0.64 16.27
N GLY A 672 -27.48 0.67 14.93
CA GLY A 672 -26.33 0.88 14.04
C GLY A 672 -25.51 -0.37 13.71
N HIS A 673 -25.89 -1.54 14.21
CA HIS A 673 -25.24 -2.82 13.88
C HIS A 673 -25.93 -3.56 12.72
N THR A 674 -27.15 -3.16 12.35
CA THR A 674 -27.94 -3.86 11.33
C THR A 674 -27.39 -3.64 9.92
N GLY A 675 -27.03 -2.40 9.56
CA GLY A 675 -26.41 -2.10 8.27
C GLY A 675 -25.15 -2.94 7.98
N PRO A 676 -24.10 -2.88 8.82
CA PRO A 676 -22.87 -3.64 8.60
C PRO A 676 -23.09 -5.15 8.52
N LYS A 677 -23.98 -5.70 9.36
CA LYS A 677 -24.31 -7.13 9.37
C LYS A 677 -25.03 -7.57 8.09
N THR A 678 -25.90 -6.72 7.56
CA THR A 678 -26.59 -6.94 6.29
C THR A 678 -25.60 -6.91 5.12
N GLN A 679 -24.69 -5.93 5.13
CA GLN A 679 -23.65 -5.80 4.11
C GLN A 679 -22.68 -7.00 4.12
N GLU A 680 -22.21 -7.44 5.29
CA GLU A 680 -21.32 -8.60 5.44
C GLU A 680 -21.97 -9.88 4.87
N LEU A 681 -23.27 -10.07 5.11
CA LEU A 681 -24.01 -11.22 4.56
C LEU A 681 -24.12 -11.15 3.02
N LEU A 682 -24.34 -9.97 2.46
CA LEU A 682 -24.37 -9.75 1.02
C LEU A 682 -22.98 -9.97 0.39
N GLU A 683 -21.92 -9.50 1.04
CA GLU A 683 -20.53 -9.70 0.62
C GLU A 683 -20.15 -11.19 0.61
N LYS A 684 -20.55 -11.93 1.65
CA LYS A 684 -20.40 -13.39 1.72
C LYS A 684 -21.15 -14.12 0.60
N SER A 685 -22.21 -13.51 0.07
CA SER A 685 -23.09 -14.07 -0.95
C SER A 685 -22.72 -13.68 -2.39
N LEU A 686 -21.70 -12.85 -2.58
CA LEU A 686 -21.19 -12.48 -3.89
C LEU A 686 -20.78 -13.72 -4.71
N GLY A 687 -21.31 -13.80 -5.93
CA GLY A 687 -21.12 -14.92 -6.85
C GLY A 687 -21.89 -16.19 -6.50
N LYS A 688 -22.84 -16.13 -5.55
CA LYS A 688 -23.69 -17.22 -5.04
C LYS A 688 -25.18 -16.80 -5.02
N VAL A 689 -26.05 -17.68 -4.51
CA VAL A 689 -27.46 -17.37 -4.23
C VAL A 689 -27.63 -17.09 -2.73
N LEU A 690 -28.24 -15.96 -2.39
CA LEU A 690 -28.71 -15.63 -1.04
C LEU A 690 -30.22 -15.88 -0.96
N LEU A 691 -30.62 -16.85 -0.15
CA LEU A 691 -32.02 -17.11 0.17
C LEU A 691 -32.34 -16.56 1.56
N ILE A 692 -33.24 -15.57 1.62
CA ILE A 692 -33.79 -15.04 2.86
C ILE A 692 -35.16 -15.71 3.06
N ASP A 693 -35.21 -16.72 3.93
CA ASP A 693 -36.45 -17.40 4.28
C ASP A 693 -37.21 -16.62 5.37
N GLU A 694 -38.54 -16.73 5.33
CA GLU A 694 -39.45 -15.96 6.17
C GLU A 694 -39.17 -14.44 6.13
N ALA A 695 -38.89 -13.91 4.92
CA ALA A 695 -38.51 -12.52 4.68
C ALA A 695 -39.51 -11.51 5.23
N TYR A 696 -40.78 -11.90 5.39
CA TYR A 696 -41.83 -11.06 5.98
C TYR A 696 -41.56 -10.59 7.40
N ARG A 697 -40.70 -11.27 8.16
CA ARG A 697 -40.27 -10.79 9.48
C ARG A 697 -39.48 -9.48 9.37
N LEU A 698 -38.96 -9.15 8.20
CA LEU A 698 -38.31 -7.86 7.91
C LEU A 698 -39.33 -6.70 7.77
N ALA A 699 -40.64 -7.00 7.77
CA ALA A 699 -41.71 -6.00 7.78
C ALA A 699 -41.99 -5.41 9.18
N GLU A 700 -41.46 -6.01 10.25
CA GLU A 700 -41.80 -5.66 11.64
C GLU A 700 -40.57 -5.18 12.42
N GLY A 701 -40.58 -3.92 12.86
CA GLY A 701 -39.55 -3.32 13.72
C GLY A 701 -38.63 -2.30 13.02
N GLN A 702 -38.05 -1.38 13.81
CA GLN A 702 -37.17 -0.32 13.28
C GLN A 702 -35.86 -0.87 12.69
N PHE A 703 -35.25 -1.86 13.35
CA PHE A 703 -34.05 -2.52 12.85
C PHE A 703 -34.31 -3.34 11.58
N ALA A 704 -35.47 -3.99 11.49
CA ALA A 704 -35.86 -4.73 10.29
C ALA A 704 -35.98 -3.81 9.06
N LYS A 705 -36.50 -2.59 9.25
CA LYS A 705 -36.55 -1.58 8.19
C LYS A 705 -35.14 -1.13 7.75
N GLU A 706 -34.23 -0.91 8.70
CA GLU A 706 -32.82 -0.58 8.41
C GLU A 706 -32.15 -1.66 7.55
N ALA A 707 -32.34 -2.95 7.87
CA ALA A 707 -31.84 -4.06 7.06
C ALA A 707 -32.40 -4.04 5.62
N MET A 708 -33.69 -3.74 5.48
CA MET A 708 -34.33 -3.68 4.16
C MET A 708 -33.82 -2.51 3.31
N ASP A 709 -33.68 -1.34 3.91
CA ASP A 709 -33.13 -0.16 3.25
C ASP A 709 -31.68 -0.43 2.80
N GLU A 710 -30.88 -1.12 3.63
CA GLU A 710 -29.52 -1.51 3.26
C GLU A 710 -29.46 -2.56 2.14
N ILE A 711 -30.38 -3.55 2.11
CA ILE A 711 -30.48 -4.49 0.97
C ILE A 711 -30.79 -3.72 -0.32
N VAL A 712 -31.76 -2.80 -0.29
CA VAL A 712 -32.15 -2.02 -1.47
C VAL A 712 -31.00 -1.13 -1.93
N ASP A 713 -30.29 -0.48 -1.01
CA ASP A 713 -29.12 0.35 -1.32
C ASP A 713 -27.99 -0.51 -1.92
N CYS A 714 -27.62 -1.60 -1.27
CA CYS A 714 -26.58 -2.52 -1.74
C CYS A 714 -26.88 -3.09 -3.12
N ILE A 715 -28.12 -3.49 -3.43
CA ILE A 715 -28.49 -3.99 -4.77
C ILE A 715 -28.19 -2.95 -5.87
N THR A 716 -28.22 -1.65 -5.57
CA THR A 716 -27.92 -0.61 -6.57
C THR A 716 -26.42 -0.27 -6.66
N LYS A 717 -25.62 -0.60 -5.65
CA LYS A 717 -24.17 -0.37 -5.65
C LYS A 717 -23.48 -1.25 -6.72
N PRO A 718 -22.50 -0.73 -7.47
CA PRO A 718 -21.73 -1.50 -8.48
C PRO A 718 -21.04 -2.75 -7.91
N ASN A 719 -20.82 -2.79 -6.60
CA ASN A 719 -20.17 -3.90 -5.91
C ASN A 719 -21.07 -5.15 -5.81
N PHE A 720 -22.40 -5.00 -5.82
CA PHE A 720 -23.35 -6.11 -5.69
C PHE A 720 -24.28 -6.27 -6.90
N PHE A 721 -24.51 -5.21 -7.67
CA PHE A 721 -25.41 -5.23 -8.82
C PHE A 721 -25.03 -6.35 -9.81
N GLN A 722 -25.99 -7.26 -10.08
CA GLN A 722 -25.84 -8.42 -10.99
C GLN A 722 -24.66 -9.36 -10.64
N LYS A 723 -24.19 -9.35 -9.39
CA LYS A 723 -23.07 -10.19 -8.91
C LYS A 723 -23.49 -11.31 -7.96
N LEU A 724 -24.73 -11.29 -7.45
CA LEU A 724 -25.34 -12.37 -6.67
C LEU A 724 -26.81 -12.49 -7.01
N ILE A 725 -27.42 -13.64 -6.69
CA ILE A 725 -28.87 -13.80 -6.76
C ILE A 725 -29.48 -13.62 -5.38
N ILE A 726 -30.47 -12.74 -5.25
CA ILE A 726 -31.19 -12.54 -3.98
C ILE A 726 -32.61 -13.08 -4.12
N ILE A 727 -32.98 -13.98 -3.21
CA ILE A 727 -34.30 -14.61 -3.18
C ILE A 727 -34.97 -14.28 -1.85
N LEU A 728 -36.07 -13.53 -1.90
CA LEU A 728 -36.92 -13.29 -0.74
C LEU A 728 -38.07 -14.30 -0.73
N ALA A 729 -38.13 -15.14 0.30
CA ALA A 729 -39.14 -16.20 0.42
C ALA A 729 -40.14 -15.93 1.55
N GLY A 730 -41.43 -16.16 1.28
CA GLY A 730 -42.49 -16.01 2.28
C GLY A 730 -43.85 -16.54 1.83
N TYR A 731 -44.87 -16.31 2.67
CA TYR A 731 -46.26 -16.60 2.36
C TYR A 731 -46.89 -15.47 1.54
N ASP A 732 -47.96 -15.78 0.79
CA ASP A 732 -48.53 -14.85 -0.19
C ASP A 732 -48.97 -13.51 0.43
N GLN A 733 -49.69 -13.57 1.55
CA GLN A 733 -50.16 -12.37 2.26
C GLN A 733 -49.02 -11.57 2.88
N ASP A 734 -48.00 -12.26 3.35
CA ASP A 734 -46.90 -11.68 4.12
C ASP A 734 -45.88 -10.97 3.22
N ILE A 735 -45.63 -11.53 2.04
CA ILE A 735 -44.82 -10.86 1.02
C ILE A 735 -45.55 -9.62 0.48
N ASN A 736 -46.87 -9.69 0.25
CA ASN A 736 -47.64 -8.52 -0.18
C ASN A 736 -47.57 -7.38 0.86
N ARG A 737 -47.60 -7.73 2.16
CA ARG A 737 -47.39 -6.77 3.25
C ARG A 737 -46.00 -6.14 3.19
N LEU A 738 -44.95 -6.94 2.96
CA LEU A 738 -43.57 -6.47 2.83
C LEU A 738 -43.39 -5.50 1.64
N MET A 739 -44.02 -5.79 0.49
CA MET A 739 -43.97 -4.92 -0.70
C MET A 739 -44.69 -3.57 -0.48
N ASN A 740 -45.77 -3.55 0.32
CA ASN A 740 -46.49 -2.33 0.65
C ASN A 740 -45.72 -1.41 1.61
N ILE A 741 -44.81 -1.97 2.42
CA ILE A 741 -44.05 -1.21 3.43
C ILE A 741 -42.87 -0.47 2.80
N ASN A 742 -42.23 -1.07 1.79
CA ASN A 742 -41.12 -0.44 1.08
C ASN A 742 -41.33 -0.49 -0.44
N PRO A 743 -41.81 0.61 -1.07
CA PRO A 743 -42.02 0.69 -2.51
C PRO A 743 -40.75 0.44 -3.34
N GLY A 744 -39.57 0.66 -2.74
CA GLY A 744 -38.27 0.41 -3.38
C GLY A 744 -38.08 -1.04 -3.81
N LEU A 745 -38.64 -2.00 -3.06
CA LEU A 745 -38.56 -3.43 -3.35
C LEU A 745 -39.30 -3.82 -4.62
N THR A 746 -40.47 -3.23 -4.86
CA THR A 746 -41.28 -3.47 -6.07
C THR A 746 -40.53 -3.15 -7.36
N SER A 747 -39.66 -2.14 -7.31
CA SER A 747 -38.84 -1.76 -8.47
C SER A 747 -37.58 -2.61 -8.65
N ARG A 748 -37.11 -3.30 -7.60
CA ARG A 748 -35.82 -4.02 -7.58
C ARG A 748 -35.96 -5.54 -7.57
N PHE A 749 -37.15 -6.06 -7.27
CA PHE A 749 -37.54 -7.48 -7.37
C PHE A 749 -38.66 -7.63 -8.40
N PRO A 750 -38.37 -7.47 -9.70
CA PRO A 750 -39.40 -7.51 -10.74
C PRO A 750 -39.94 -8.93 -11.00
N GLU A 751 -39.18 -9.96 -10.64
CA GLU A 751 -39.50 -11.34 -10.99
C GLU A 751 -40.09 -12.12 -9.81
N GLU A 752 -41.32 -12.60 -9.99
CA GLU A 752 -42.07 -13.36 -8.99
C GLU A 752 -42.25 -14.82 -9.42
N LEU A 753 -41.93 -15.74 -8.51
CA LEU A 753 -42.19 -17.17 -8.64
C LEU A 753 -43.25 -17.59 -7.61
N GLU A 754 -44.42 -17.96 -8.12
CA GLU A 754 -45.55 -18.44 -7.33
C GLU A 754 -45.47 -19.96 -7.16
N PHE A 755 -45.54 -20.43 -5.92
CA PHE A 755 -45.51 -21.84 -5.54
C PHE A 755 -46.92 -22.28 -5.12
N ALA A 756 -47.66 -22.86 -6.05
CA ALA A 756 -48.99 -23.38 -5.79
C ALA A 756 -48.99 -24.54 -4.77
N SER A 757 -50.14 -24.72 -4.10
CA SER A 757 -50.36 -25.89 -3.24
C SER A 757 -50.28 -27.18 -4.05
N ILE A 758 -49.76 -28.23 -3.42
CA ILE A 758 -49.59 -29.53 -4.08
C ILE A 758 -50.99 -30.13 -4.35
N THR A 759 -51.26 -30.49 -5.60
CA THR A 759 -52.55 -31.10 -5.97
C THR A 759 -52.74 -32.45 -5.29
N PRO A 760 -53.98 -32.91 -5.01
CA PRO A 760 -54.22 -34.20 -4.35
C PRO A 760 -53.54 -35.39 -5.03
N ASP A 761 -53.48 -35.38 -6.36
CA ASP A 761 -52.81 -36.43 -7.15
C ASP A 761 -51.28 -36.35 -7.01
N ALA A 762 -50.72 -35.15 -6.95
CA ALA A 762 -49.31 -34.93 -6.65
C ALA A 762 -48.94 -35.32 -5.19
N CYS A 763 -49.84 -35.11 -4.23
CA CYS A 763 -49.66 -35.54 -2.83
C CYS A 763 -49.50 -37.06 -2.72
N ILE A 764 -50.32 -37.82 -3.46
CA ILE A 764 -50.26 -39.30 -3.51
C ILE A 764 -48.94 -39.75 -4.14
N LYS A 765 -48.52 -39.12 -5.24
CA LYS A 765 -47.21 -39.40 -5.88
C LYS A 765 -46.05 -39.11 -4.92
N LEU A 766 -46.07 -37.98 -4.22
CA LEU A 766 -45.04 -37.62 -3.25
C LEU A 766 -44.98 -38.62 -2.08
N LEU A 767 -46.14 -39.00 -1.53
CA LEU A 767 -46.23 -39.99 -0.46
C LEU A 767 -45.63 -41.34 -0.88
N THR A 768 -45.96 -41.80 -2.09
CA THR A 768 -45.44 -43.04 -2.67
C THR A 768 -43.92 -42.98 -2.80
N LYS A 769 -43.40 -41.87 -3.34
CA LYS A 769 -41.95 -41.66 -3.50
C LYS A 769 -41.20 -41.60 -2.16
N LEU A 770 -41.76 -40.97 -1.14
CA LEU A 770 -41.14 -40.92 0.20
C LEU A 770 -41.05 -42.30 0.84
N LEU A 771 -42.09 -43.13 0.69
CA LEU A 771 -42.10 -44.50 1.19
C LEU A 771 -41.17 -45.42 0.37
N GLN A 772 -41.04 -45.21 -0.94
CA GLN A 772 -40.04 -45.89 -1.78
C GLN A 772 -38.60 -45.53 -1.40
N LYS A 773 -38.35 -44.26 -1.07
CA LYS A 773 -37.05 -43.84 -0.54
C LYS A 773 -36.74 -44.52 0.79
N GLN A 774 -37.71 -44.58 1.70
CA GLN A 774 -37.55 -45.31 2.97
C GLN A 774 -37.33 -46.83 2.75
N LYS A 775 -37.99 -47.45 1.76
CA LYS A 775 -37.70 -48.83 1.34
C LYS A 775 -36.25 -49.01 0.90
N SER A 776 -35.70 -48.03 0.17
CA SER A 776 -34.32 -48.05 -0.33
C SER A 776 -33.29 -47.82 0.79
N ASP A 777 -33.53 -46.85 1.68
CA ASP A 777 -32.64 -46.50 2.79
C ASP A 777 -32.46 -47.67 3.80
N PHE A 778 -33.47 -48.53 3.94
CA PHE A 778 -33.45 -49.72 4.81
C PHE A 778 -33.23 -51.04 4.06
N GLY A 779 -32.92 -50.98 2.76
CA GLY A 779 -32.89 -52.13 1.82
C GLY A 779 -31.93 -53.28 2.15
N LEU A 780 -31.09 -53.15 3.17
CA LEU A 780 -30.19 -54.19 3.67
C LEU A 780 -30.58 -54.78 5.04
N LYS A 781 -31.61 -54.24 5.72
CA LYS A 781 -31.97 -54.62 7.11
C LYS A 781 -33.33 -55.33 7.23
N ILE A 782 -34.12 -55.37 6.17
CA ILE A 782 -35.49 -55.89 6.12
C ILE A 782 -35.57 -56.96 5.02
N ASN A 783 -36.13 -58.13 5.31
CA ASN A 783 -36.17 -59.27 4.39
C ASN A 783 -37.22 -59.11 3.27
N ARG A 784 -38.31 -58.38 3.53
CA ARG A 784 -39.37 -58.08 2.55
C ARG A 784 -40.10 -56.79 2.93
N PHE A 785 -40.16 -55.82 2.02
CA PHE A 785 -40.89 -54.56 2.17
C PHE A 785 -41.94 -54.45 1.06
N ASP A 786 -43.19 -54.74 1.39
CA ASP A 786 -44.31 -54.79 0.45
C ASP A 786 -45.01 -53.42 0.37
N LEU A 787 -45.03 -52.83 -0.83
CA LEU A 787 -45.54 -51.48 -1.14
C LEU A 787 -46.63 -51.49 -2.22
N ASP A 788 -47.12 -52.68 -2.59
CA ASP A 788 -48.08 -52.89 -3.70
C ASP A 788 -49.34 -52.01 -3.56
N ALA A 789 -49.79 -51.71 -2.34
CA ALA A 789 -50.94 -50.85 -2.07
C ALA A 789 -50.80 -49.41 -2.62
N LEU A 790 -49.57 -48.91 -2.83
CA LEU A 790 -49.30 -47.56 -3.36
C LEU A 790 -48.60 -47.61 -4.73
N GLU A 791 -47.86 -48.67 -5.05
CA GLU A 791 -47.20 -48.87 -6.35
C GLU A 791 -48.17 -49.39 -7.43
N SER A 792 -49.23 -50.13 -7.05
CA SER A 792 -50.31 -50.60 -7.93
C SER A 792 -51.67 -50.54 -7.23
N PRO A 793 -52.17 -49.32 -6.92
CA PRO A 793 -53.35 -49.13 -6.08
C PRO A 793 -54.65 -49.54 -6.80
N ARG A 794 -55.60 -50.13 -6.05
CA ARG A 794 -56.95 -50.39 -6.58
C ARG A 794 -57.66 -49.06 -6.91
N PRO A 795 -58.48 -48.98 -7.98
CA PRO A 795 -59.16 -47.74 -8.36
C PRO A 795 -60.01 -47.12 -7.24
N GLU A 796 -60.66 -47.97 -6.43
CA GLU A 796 -61.45 -47.53 -5.27
C GLU A 796 -60.59 -46.93 -4.15
N PHE A 797 -59.39 -47.47 -3.94
CA PHE A 797 -58.43 -46.99 -2.95
C PHE A 797 -57.86 -45.62 -3.34
N THR A 798 -57.46 -45.45 -4.60
CA THR A 798 -57.00 -44.16 -5.13
C THR A 798 -58.09 -43.09 -5.02
N LYS A 799 -59.36 -43.43 -5.28
CA LYS A 799 -60.50 -42.49 -5.10
C LYS A 799 -60.69 -42.08 -3.64
N LYS A 800 -60.53 -43.00 -2.68
CA LYS A 800 -60.58 -42.72 -1.23
C LYS A 800 -59.39 -41.88 -0.75
N LEU A 801 -58.18 -42.13 -1.26
CA LEU A 801 -57.00 -41.31 -0.96
C LEU A 801 -57.13 -39.91 -1.53
N ARG A 802 -57.59 -39.79 -2.77
CA ARG A 802 -57.82 -38.51 -3.43
C ARG A 802 -58.84 -37.66 -2.68
N SER A 803 -59.95 -38.25 -2.23
CA SER A 803 -60.95 -37.51 -1.44
C SER A 803 -60.42 -37.06 -0.08
N ARG A 804 -59.56 -37.86 0.58
CA ARG A 804 -58.88 -37.47 1.83
C ARG A 804 -57.90 -36.34 1.61
N PHE A 805 -57.02 -36.43 0.62
CA PHE A 805 -56.09 -35.35 0.31
C PHE A 805 -56.83 -34.10 -0.14
N THR A 806 -57.93 -34.21 -0.89
CA THR A 806 -58.78 -33.06 -1.25
C THR A 806 -59.31 -32.34 0.00
N ARG A 807 -59.75 -33.08 1.02
CA ARG A 807 -60.18 -32.50 2.30
C ARG A 807 -59.02 -31.88 3.07
N LEU A 808 -57.84 -32.48 3.05
CA LEU A 808 -56.64 -31.97 3.73
C LEU A 808 -56.11 -30.69 3.06
N THR A 809 -56.06 -30.66 1.73
CA THR A 809 -55.63 -29.46 0.97
C THR A 809 -56.57 -28.27 1.14
N GLN A 810 -57.82 -28.49 1.59
CA GLN A 810 -58.79 -27.44 1.89
C GLN A 810 -58.67 -26.90 3.33
N THR A 811 -57.84 -27.50 4.18
CA THR A 811 -57.64 -27.01 5.55
C THR A 811 -56.67 -25.82 5.57
N ALA A 812 -56.96 -24.83 6.41
CA ALA A 812 -56.19 -23.58 6.48
C ALA A 812 -54.71 -23.77 6.87
N ASN A 813 -54.38 -24.86 7.58
CA ASN A 813 -53.04 -25.11 8.14
C ASN A 813 -52.27 -26.21 7.38
N TRP A 814 -52.65 -26.54 6.15
CA TRP A 814 -51.97 -27.56 5.36
C TRP A 814 -50.57 -27.10 4.90
N ALA A 815 -49.53 -27.77 5.39
CA ALA A 815 -48.12 -27.49 5.10
C ALA A 815 -47.54 -28.36 3.97
N ASN A 816 -48.39 -28.83 3.05
CA ASN A 816 -48.02 -29.52 1.83
C ASN A 816 -47.01 -30.67 2.05
N ALA A 817 -45.80 -30.59 1.48
CA ALA A 817 -44.81 -31.67 1.57
C ALA A 817 -44.38 -31.97 3.01
N ARG A 818 -44.40 -30.99 3.93
CA ARG A 818 -44.04 -31.22 5.35
C ARG A 818 -45.06 -32.12 6.04
N ASP A 819 -46.34 -31.91 5.78
CA ASP A 819 -47.41 -32.76 6.30
C ASP A 819 -47.39 -34.15 5.66
N ILE A 820 -47.12 -34.22 4.35
CA ILE A 820 -46.97 -35.52 3.65
C ILE A 820 -45.78 -36.32 4.19
N GLN A 821 -44.66 -35.66 4.51
CA GLN A 821 -43.52 -36.30 5.20
C GLN A 821 -43.91 -36.81 6.59
N THR A 822 -44.68 -36.02 7.34
CA THR A 822 -45.17 -36.41 8.67
C THR A 822 -46.11 -37.61 8.57
N ILE A 823 -47.03 -37.61 7.59
CA ILE A 823 -47.93 -38.72 7.28
C ILE A 823 -47.12 -39.96 6.87
N SER A 824 -46.13 -39.82 5.99
CA SER A 824 -45.22 -40.90 5.59
C SER A 824 -44.50 -41.51 6.80
N LYS A 825 -43.92 -40.70 7.68
CA LYS A 825 -43.26 -41.16 8.92
C LYS A 825 -44.24 -41.85 9.86
N ALA A 826 -45.47 -41.36 9.98
CA ALA A 826 -46.49 -41.97 10.82
C ALA A 826 -46.93 -43.34 10.27
N ILE A 827 -47.18 -43.45 8.96
CA ILE A 827 -47.49 -44.70 8.28
C ILE A 827 -46.35 -45.70 8.49
N PHE A 828 -45.11 -45.27 8.24
CA PHE A 828 -43.92 -46.10 8.44
C PHE A 828 -43.72 -46.53 9.90
N GLY A 829 -43.95 -45.62 10.86
CA GLY A 829 -43.86 -45.93 12.29
C GLY A 829 -44.89 -46.97 12.75
N VAL A 830 -46.11 -46.94 12.21
CA VAL A 830 -47.12 -47.97 12.46
C VAL A 830 -46.76 -49.29 11.76
N ALA A 831 -46.20 -49.22 10.56
CA ALA A 831 -45.71 -50.38 9.82
C ALA A 831 -44.55 -51.09 10.54
N ILE A 832 -43.64 -50.35 11.19
CA ILE A 832 -42.58 -50.92 12.05
C ILE A 832 -43.17 -51.59 13.29
N LYS A 833 -44.16 -50.97 13.95
CA LYS A 833 -44.80 -51.56 15.14
C LYS A 833 -45.55 -52.87 14.85
N SER A 834 -45.93 -53.09 13.60
CA SER A 834 -46.62 -54.30 13.12
C SER A 834 -45.68 -55.32 12.45
N MET A 835 -44.36 -55.07 12.50
CA MET A 835 -43.33 -55.91 11.88
C MET A 835 -43.26 -57.30 12.53
N ARG A 836 -43.26 -58.35 11.69
CA ARG A 836 -43.03 -59.75 12.09
C ARG A 836 -41.96 -60.37 11.17
N ASP A 837 -41.01 -61.13 11.72
CA ASP A 837 -39.92 -61.79 10.98
C ASP A 837 -39.14 -60.91 9.99
N LYS A 838 -38.91 -59.65 10.38
CA LYS A 838 -38.30 -58.63 9.51
C LYS A 838 -39.01 -58.41 8.17
N LYS A 839 -40.32 -58.64 8.13
CA LYS A 839 -41.18 -58.33 6.99
C LYS A 839 -42.10 -57.16 7.36
N ILE A 840 -42.20 -56.20 6.45
CA ILE A 840 -43.09 -55.05 6.57
C ILE A 840 -44.00 -55.05 5.35
N ALA A 841 -45.30 -54.93 5.55
CA ALA A 841 -46.29 -54.79 4.49
C ALA A 841 -47.14 -53.56 4.76
N ILE A 842 -47.15 -52.61 3.82
CA ILE A 842 -48.01 -51.43 3.88
C ILE A 842 -49.30 -51.77 3.13
N CYS A 843 -50.34 -52.15 3.86
CA CYS A 843 -51.66 -52.46 3.28
C CYS A 843 -52.54 -51.21 3.13
N GLU A 844 -53.52 -51.25 2.22
CA GLU A 844 -54.50 -50.18 2.00
C GLU A 844 -55.18 -49.72 3.30
N ASP A 845 -55.58 -50.68 4.15
CA ASP A 845 -56.20 -50.39 5.44
C ASP A 845 -55.25 -49.67 6.41
N LEU A 846 -53.94 -49.89 6.35
CA LEU A 846 -52.97 -49.23 7.22
C LEU A 846 -52.77 -47.76 6.81
N VAL A 847 -52.75 -47.49 5.50
CA VAL A 847 -52.68 -46.12 4.94
C VAL A 847 -53.97 -45.34 5.22
N ILE A 848 -55.13 -46.01 5.22
CA ILE A 848 -56.43 -45.39 5.54
C ILE A 848 -56.66 -45.29 7.06
N SER A 849 -56.21 -46.25 7.86
CA SER A 849 -56.46 -46.30 9.31
C SER A 849 -55.46 -45.49 10.14
N SER A 850 -54.33 -45.06 9.54
CA SER A 850 -53.41 -44.11 10.18
C SER A 850 -54.14 -42.79 10.48
N ARG A 851 -54.82 -42.77 11.64
CA ARG A 851 -55.67 -41.70 12.20
C ARG A 851 -54.90 -40.42 12.54
N SER A 852 -53.60 -40.38 12.26
CA SER A 852 -52.67 -39.35 12.69
C SER A 852 -52.65 -38.08 11.84
N ALA A 853 -53.43 -38.00 10.75
CA ALA A 853 -53.58 -36.74 10.00
C ALA A 853 -54.56 -35.76 10.68
N ALA A 854 -55.59 -36.25 11.39
CA ALA A 854 -56.59 -35.40 12.02
C ALA A 854 -56.21 -34.95 13.45
N HIS A 855 -55.40 -35.74 14.18
CA HIS A 855 -55.06 -35.42 15.57
C HIS A 855 -53.81 -34.55 15.74
N TYR A 856 -52.90 -34.55 14.76
CA TYR A 856 -51.71 -33.68 14.80
C TYR A 856 -52.03 -32.22 14.47
N ALA A 857 -53.00 -31.96 13.60
CA ALA A 857 -53.47 -30.61 13.31
C ALA A 857 -54.16 -29.94 14.52
N SER A 858 -54.71 -30.72 15.47
CA SER A 858 -55.33 -30.21 16.69
C SER A 858 -54.38 -30.09 17.90
N ALA A 859 -53.26 -30.82 17.92
CA ALA A 859 -52.41 -30.92 19.11
C ALA A 859 -51.37 -29.78 19.27
N ASN A 860 -51.07 -29.03 18.22
CA ASN A 860 -50.10 -27.92 18.25
C ASN A 860 -50.68 -26.56 18.71
N HIS A 861 -51.86 -26.54 19.33
CA HIS A 861 -52.59 -25.28 19.64
C HIS A 861 -53.03 -25.09 21.09
N ASN A 862 -52.36 -25.70 22.07
CA ASN A 862 -52.49 -25.27 23.47
C ASN A 862 -51.23 -24.53 23.95
N ILE A 863 -51.06 -23.29 23.50
CA ILE A 863 -50.31 -22.27 24.26
C ILE A 863 -51.33 -21.24 24.72
N LYS A 864 -51.60 -21.23 26.03
CA LYS A 864 -52.38 -20.19 26.71
C LYS A 864 -51.74 -18.82 26.45
N PRO A 865 -52.51 -17.73 26.31
CA PRO A 865 -51.94 -16.39 26.44
C PRO A 865 -51.49 -16.23 27.90
N ALA A 866 -50.17 -16.14 28.12
CA ALA A 866 -49.63 -15.72 29.39
C ALA A 866 -49.89 -14.21 29.56
N CYS A 867 -50.30 -13.87 30.78
CA CYS A 867 -50.81 -12.60 31.22
C CYS A 867 -50.01 -11.35 30.81
N SER A 868 -50.77 -10.29 30.57
CA SER A 868 -50.39 -8.90 30.78
C SER A 868 -49.74 -8.67 32.15
N VAL A 869 -48.52 -8.11 32.16
CA VAL A 869 -48.05 -7.01 33.01
C VAL A 869 -47.04 -6.20 32.21
#